data_AF-A0A380S5Q1-F1
#
_entry.id   AF-A0A380S5Q1-F1
#
_cell.length_a   1.000
_cell.length_b   1.000
_cell.length_c   1.000
_cell.angle_alpha   90.00
_cell.angle_beta   90.00
_cell.angle_gamma   90.00
#
_symmetry.space_group_name_H-M   'P 1'
#
loop_
_entity.id
_entity.type
_entity.pdbx_description
1 polymer ?
#
loop_
_entity_poly.entity_id
_entity_poly.type
_entity_poly.pdbx_seq_one_letter_code
_entity_poly.pdbx_strand_id
1 'polypeptide(L)'
;MKNLAKVMFGVAAVAAVTASAGQFPFPQNMKYPHGKIIEYADTDMIKDHYKLWKQAWYQASNGWVLAPEGTCSTVSEAIAYGMLISVYMDDQDVFKKLYNTWTSNSAGANGGMNWRIGCSGGTGTASDADFDAALALVMASKQWNDASYLSAGKSLISWIASNDIASNKIKPGNQWNDGFNPSYATTANFQLFQDVAGGSWSSVISQAYTDLNACQDSKTGLVPDWCDWNSHKPILTSAAVSNDIGFYDDAARTPWRMAMAYYWYGDTKAQAFNKKVVSWLIPETRTASGVNSGYKYEGGAYHIDNSDIRRFVSSTFSGGLGLATSSIDSKEAETYLGTVYKVLKEKKSCSTAQGCGEGSVEGEKYYPATLNMIYLLLVTGNMPNLYNTTGFTPFTPDPSLAPSISEGEGTHLEFGDTTVAVSGLWNWGAYHDKLGIGTKMVPDSGASPLYRLDDGSIVARASMEIGPEPEWTEAAAKAGLLKYPSAGIAVSFKKDDCKKDKSCGVNFKTLGIQYIRVTAKTSGPIRMAILNTITDENEEKKVENAGAGSEPGIYVDNSEEFKAVTYDMTPYEYGFKGLGDGKEINILDWVSKNNAPEGGEILACIKGLKWEVKDAKGGLGELTISAVEFLDASKQAVDPVKLTGMEIKGPTIGLYKVTFAPSFSVRADGMKLQISGAKAGNVFMVYNMQGKAIAGGMLMNSNLTVNVPSAGSYIVRVGSEMNRVNVK
;
A
#
# COMPACT_ATOMS: atom_id res chain seq x y z
N MET A 1 -41.22 -70.20 29.41
CA MET A 1 -39.90 -70.38 30.07
C MET A 1 -38.85 -70.40 28.97
N LYS A 2 -38.23 -69.24 28.70
CA LYS A 2 -36.81 -68.94 28.91
C LYS A 2 -35.85 -69.92 28.21
N ASN A 3 -35.21 -69.46 27.13
CA ASN A 3 -33.83 -69.83 26.81
C ASN A 3 -33.09 -68.58 26.32
N LEU A 4 -32.14 -68.12 27.14
CA LEU A 4 -31.19 -67.05 26.86
C LEU A 4 -30.06 -67.60 25.98
N ALA A 5 -29.82 -66.98 24.83
CA ALA A 5 -28.54 -67.07 24.13
C ALA A 5 -27.65 -65.90 24.59
N LYS A 6 -26.48 -66.23 25.16
CA LYS A 6 -25.42 -65.26 25.49
C LYS A 6 -24.66 -64.92 24.21
N VAL A 7 -24.63 -63.64 23.83
CA VAL A 7 -23.71 -63.09 22.83
C VAL A 7 -22.55 -62.44 23.60
N MET A 8 -21.33 -62.93 23.39
CA MET A 8 -20.11 -62.26 23.86
C MET A 8 -19.82 -61.07 22.94
N PHE A 9 -19.85 -59.86 23.49
CA PHE A 9 -19.26 -58.67 22.87
C PHE A 9 -17.79 -58.60 23.28
N GLY A 10 -16.88 -58.80 22.32
CA GLY A 10 -15.48 -58.43 22.47
C GLY A 10 -15.33 -56.92 22.28
N VAL A 11 -14.85 -56.23 23.31
CA VAL A 11 -14.49 -54.81 23.23
C VAL A 11 -13.06 -54.73 22.68
N ALA A 12 -12.92 -54.29 21.43
CA ALA A 12 -11.64 -53.85 20.90
C ALA A 12 -11.41 -52.41 21.37
N ALA A 13 -10.44 -52.20 22.27
CA ALA A 13 -9.99 -50.88 22.67
C ALA A 13 -9.17 -50.27 21.53
N VAL A 14 -9.75 -49.32 20.80
CA VAL A 14 -9.01 -48.44 19.88
C VAL A 14 -8.32 -47.39 20.75
N ALA A 15 -7.00 -47.50 20.90
CA ALA A 15 -6.20 -46.45 21.50
C ALA A 15 -6.16 -45.25 20.53
N ALA A 16 -6.96 -44.22 20.81
CA ALA A 16 -6.81 -42.92 20.16
C ALA A 16 -5.49 -42.29 20.64
N VAL A 17 -4.49 -42.26 19.78
CA VAL A 17 -3.29 -41.43 20.00
C VAL A 17 -3.75 -39.98 19.86
N THR A 18 -3.97 -39.31 20.98
CA THR A 18 -4.10 -37.86 20.99
C THR A 18 -2.74 -37.28 20.63
N ALA A 19 -2.59 -36.76 19.41
CA ALA A 19 -1.43 -35.94 19.08
C ALA A 19 -1.42 -34.74 20.05
N SER A 20 -0.37 -34.63 20.86
CA SER A 20 -0.17 -33.46 21.73
C SER A 20 0.13 -32.26 20.85
N ALA A 21 -0.56 -31.14 21.06
CA ALA A 21 -0.19 -29.87 20.47
C ALA A 21 1.26 -29.51 20.82
N GLY A 22 1.95 -28.79 19.93
CA GLY A 22 3.27 -28.23 20.20
C GLY A 22 3.24 -27.20 21.34
N GLN A 23 4.42 -26.75 21.76
CA GLN A 23 4.58 -25.75 22.82
C GLN A 23 4.08 -24.36 22.42
N PHE A 24 4.06 -24.05 21.11
CA PHE A 24 3.55 -22.78 20.59
C PHE A 24 2.56 -23.07 19.45
N PRO A 25 1.38 -23.64 19.74
CA PRO A 25 0.42 -24.01 18.71
C PRO A 25 -0.05 -22.77 17.94
N PHE A 26 -0.33 -22.94 16.64
CA PHE A 26 -0.96 -21.89 15.85
C PHE A 26 -2.43 -21.68 16.30
N PRO A 27 -2.93 -20.44 16.39
CA PRO A 27 -2.20 -19.18 16.21
C PRO A 27 -1.42 -18.79 17.48
N GLN A 28 -0.19 -18.30 17.30
CA GLN A 28 0.61 -17.79 18.41
C GLN A 28 0.17 -16.38 18.83
N ASN A 29 -0.27 -15.53 17.89
CA ASN A 29 -0.70 -14.15 18.12
C ASN A 29 0.21 -13.39 19.10
N MET A 30 1.48 -13.24 18.74
CA MET A 30 2.50 -12.56 19.54
C MET A 30 2.85 -11.22 18.91
N LYS A 31 2.68 -10.13 19.65
CA LYS A 31 3.29 -8.84 19.31
C LYS A 31 4.79 -8.99 19.41
N TYR A 32 5.48 -8.56 18.37
CA TYR A 32 6.94 -8.51 18.37
C TYR A 32 7.44 -7.37 19.25
N PRO A 33 8.67 -7.46 19.79
CA PRO A 33 9.27 -6.40 20.60
C PRO A 33 9.36 -5.04 19.88
N HIS A 34 9.37 -5.04 18.54
CA HIS A 34 9.51 -3.87 17.69
C HIS A 34 8.58 -3.94 16.48
N GLY A 35 8.38 -2.81 15.80
CA GLY A 35 7.59 -2.70 14.56
C GLY A 35 6.08 -2.74 14.77
N LYS A 36 5.34 -2.69 13.66
CA LYS A 36 3.87 -2.75 13.62
C LYS A 36 3.42 -4.08 13.01
N ILE A 37 2.35 -4.66 13.55
CA ILE A 37 1.72 -5.88 13.04
C ILE A 37 0.22 -5.64 12.80
N ILE A 38 -0.44 -6.59 12.16
CA ILE A 38 -1.89 -6.62 11.97
C ILE A 38 -2.51 -7.30 13.18
N GLU A 39 -3.02 -6.49 14.11
CA GLU A 39 -3.66 -6.97 15.34
C GLU A 39 -5.13 -7.37 15.17
N TYR A 40 -5.65 -7.34 13.94
CA TYR A 40 -7.06 -7.61 13.61
C TYR A 40 -7.22 -8.76 12.60
N ALA A 41 -6.18 -9.57 12.42
CA ALA A 41 -6.17 -10.63 11.43
C ALA A 41 -7.14 -11.77 11.81
N ASP A 42 -7.89 -12.24 10.82
CA ASP A 42 -8.62 -13.50 10.93
C ASP A 42 -7.64 -14.68 10.81
N THR A 43 -7.45 -15.41 11.91
CA THR A 43 -6.51 -16.55 11.95
C THR A 43 -7.07 -17.81 11.27
N ASP A 44 -8.39 -17.94 11.12
CA ASP A 44 -8.98 -19.06 10.37
C ASP A 44 -8.74 -18.90 8.87
N MET A 45 -8.74 -17.66 8.37
CA MET A 45 -8.30 -17.36 7.00
C MET A 45 -6.88 -17.87 6.73
N ILE A 46 -5.95 -17.71 7.67
CA ILE A 46 -4.56 -18.21 7.52
C ILE A 46 -4.53 -19.74 7.47
N LYS A 47 -5.37 -20.43 8.26
CA LYS A 47 -5.51 -21.90 8.19
C LYS A 47 -6.04 -22.35 6.82
N ASP A 48 -6.99 -21.61 6.25
CA ASP A 48 -7.51 -21.89 4.91
C ASP A 48 -6.45 -21.70 3.83
N HIS A 49 -5.65 -20.64 3.91
CA HIS A 49 -4.50 -20.45 3.01
C HIS A 49 -3.49 -21.59 3.14
N TYR A 50 -3.15 -22.00 4.38
CA TYR A 50 -2.25 -23.13 4.61
C TYR A 50 -2.79 -24.43 4.01
N LYS A 51 -4.09 -24.70 4.20
CA LYS A 51 -4.75 -25.89 3.65
C LYS A 51 -4.69 -25.90 2.12
N LEU A 52 -4.98 -24.78 1.46
CA LEU A 52 -4.91 -24.66 0.00
C LEU A 52 -3.48 -24.81 -0.51
N TRP A 53 -2.52 -24.13 0.12
CA TRP A 53 -1.10 -24.26 -0.21
C TRP A 53 -0.62 -25.70 -0.08
N LYS A 54 -0.92 -26.36 1.05
CA LYS A 54 -0.54 -27.76 1.30
C LYS A 54 -1.20 -28.70 0.29
N GLN A 55 -2.47 -28.47 -0.04
CA GLN A 55 -3.19 -29.29 -1.03
C GLN A 55 -2.56 -29.18 -2.42
N ALA A 56 -2.17 -27.97 -2.85
CA ALA A 56 -1.64 -27.77 -4.18
C ALA A 56 -0.17 -28.20 -4.31
N TRP A 57 0.67 -27.84 -3.35
CA TRP A 57 2.13 -27.86 -3.52
C TRP A 57 2.84 -28.96 -2.73
N TYR A 58 2.30 -29.43 -1.61
CA TYR A 58 2.95 -30.47 -0.82
C TYR A 58 2.60 -31.88 -1.31
N GLN A 59 3.61 -32.64 -1.74
CA GLN A 59 3.46 -34.04 -2.15
C GLN A 59 3.87 -35.00 -1.04
N ALA A 60 2.88 -35.50 -0.30
CA ALA A 60 3.08 -36.37 0.84
C ALA A 60 3.80 -37.70 0.53
N SER A 61 3.70 -38.20 -0.71
CA SER A 61 4.37 -39.44 -1.15
C SER A 61 5.89 -39.31 -1.21
N ASN A 62 6.37 -38.14 -1.63
CA ASN A 62 7.79 -37.85 -1.80
C ASN A 62 8.35 -37.10 -0.58
N GLY A 63 7.50 -36.47 0.22
CA GLY A 63 7.91 -35.65 1.35
C GLY A 63 8.55 -34.34 0.92
N TRP A 64 8.12 -33.75 -0.20
CA TRP A 64 8.63 -32.48 -0.71
C TRP A 64 7.52 -31.50 -1.11
N VAL A 65 7.91 -30.25 -1.34
CA VAL A 65 7.06 -29.20 -1.93
C VAL A 65 7.45 -29.04 -3.40
N LEU A 66 6.48 -28.92 -4.29
CA LEU A 66 6.74 -28.75 -5.72
C LEU A 66 7.47 -27.45 -6.03
N ALA A 67 8.44 -27.52 -6.94
CA ALA A 67 9.20 -26.38 -7.45
C ALA A 67 8.31 -25.45 -8.30
N PRO A 68 8.75 -24.19 -8.54
CA PRO A 68 8.02 -23.23 -9.38
C PRO A 68 7.72 -23.73 -10.79
N GLU A 69 8.64 -24.52 -11.38
CA GLU A 69 8.58 -24.88 -12.81
C GLU A 69 7.75 -26.14 -13.12
N GLY A 70 7.22 -26.89 -12.14
CA GLY A 70 6.37 -28.05 -12.45
C GLY A 70 6.16 -29.09 -11.36
N THR A 71 5.57 -30.23 -11.77
CA THR A 71 5.09 -31.30 -10.89
C THR A 71 6.08 -32.45 -10.64
N CYS A 72 7.30 -32.39 -11.20
CA CYS A 72 8.32 -33.44 -11.07
C CYS A 72 9.58 -33.07 -10.24
N SER A 73 9.68 -31.86 -9.69
CA SER A 73 10.85 -31.42 -8.92
C SER A 73 10.50 -30.67 -7.65
N THR A 74 11.49 -30.58 -6.76
CA THR A 74 11.57 -29.62 -5.66
C THR A 74 12.90 -28.89 -5.75
N VAL A 75 12.93 -27.69 -5.18
CA VAL A 75 14.18 -26.97 -4.88
C VAL A 75 14.42 -26.93 -3.37
N SER A 76 15.66 -26.72 -2.93
CA SER A 76 15.99 -26.60 -1.50
C SER A 76 15.20 -25.47 -0.84
N GLU A 77 15.00 -24.36 -1.56
CA GLU A 77 14.15 -23.23 -1.13
C GLU A 77 12.74 -23.69 -0.75
N ALA A 78 12.09 -24.49 -1.61
CA ALA A 78 10.74 -24.99 -1.38
C ALA A 78 10.66 -25.92 -0.17
N ILE A 79 11.69 -26.73 0.06
CA ILE A 79 11.79 -27.56 1.26
C ILE A 79 11.95 -26.68 2.51
N ALA A 80 12.88 -25.71 2.49
CA ALA A 80 13.17 -24.84 3.62
C ALA A 80 11.95 -23.96 3.98
N TYR A 81 11.27 -23.38 2.99
CA TYR A 81 10.01 -22.66 3.19
C TYR A 81 8.91 -23.58 3.72
N GLY A 82 8.77 -24.79 3.19
CA GLY A 82 7.82 -25.77 3.72
C GLY A 82 8.12 -26.14 5.18
N MET A 83 9.39 -26.31 5.56
CA MET A 83 9.81 -26.54 6.94
C MET A 83 9.45 -25.33 7.82
N LEU A 84 9.71 -24.12 7.35
CA LEU A 84 9.41 -22.89 8.07
C LEU A 84 7.90 -22.68 8.28
N ILE A 85 7.08 -22.89 7.23
CA ILE A 85 5.62 -22.80 7.35
C ILE A 85 5.09 -23.87 8.29
N SER A 86 5.51 -25.14 8.11
CA SER A 86 4.98 -26.25 8.92
C SER A 86 5.33 -26.16 10.41
N VAL A 87 6.51 -25.62 10.79
CA VAL A 87 6.82 -25.41 12.21
C VAL A 87 5.91 -24.36 12.86
N TYR A 88 5.63 -23.25 12.18
CA TYR A 88 4.73 -22.21 12.72
C TYR A 88 3.25 -22.59 12.66
N MET A 89 2.86 -23.47 11.72
CA MET A 89 1.51 -24.06 11.67
C MET A 89 1.32 -25.27 12.60
N ASP A 90 2.35 -25.64 13.38
CA ASP A 90 2.36 -26.82 14.26
C ASP A 90 2.08 -28.16 13.55
N ASP A 91 2.54 -28.31 12.31
CA ASP A 91 2.38 -29.53 11.49
C ASP A 91 3.66 -30.37 11.49
N GLN A 92 3.89 -31.09 12.58
CA GLN A 92 5.11 -31.88 12.79
C GLN A 92 5.29 -32.99 11.74
N ASP A 93 4.20 -33.58 11.26
CA ASP A 93 4.27 -34.68 10.30
C ASP A 93 4.76 -34.22 8.93
N VAL A 94 4.30 -33.06 8.47
CA VAL A 94 4.83 -32.42 7.26
C VAL A 94 6.29 -32.04 7.46
N PHE A 95 6.62 -31.39 8.59
CA PHE A 95 7.98 -30.96 8.90
C PHE A 95 8.97 -32.13 8.87
N LYS A 96 8.65 -33.25 9.54
CA LYS A 96 9.51 -34.44 9.58
C LYS A 96 9.80 -34.99 8.19
N LYS A 97 8.78 -35.04 7.31
CA LYS A 97 8.95 -35.53 5.94
C LYS A 97 9.83 -34.59 5.10
N LEU A 98 9.62 -33.28 5.22
CA LEU A 98 10.45 -32.28 4.54
C LEU A 98 11.91 -32.34 5.02
N TYR A 99 12.13 -32.45 6.32
CA TYR A 99 13.46 -32.58 6.89
C TYR A 99 14.16 -33.90 6.51
N ASN A 100 13.42 -34.99 6.38
CA ASN A 100 13.96 -36.24 5.84
C ASN A 100 14.39 -36.07 4.38
N THR A 101 13.63 -35.34 3.56
CA THR A 101 14.04 -35.00 2.19
C THR A 101 15.31 -34.16 2.17
N TRP A 102 15.41 -33.16 3.06
CA TRP A 102 16.59 -32.33 3.21
C TRP A 102 17.84 -33.15 3.50
N THR A 103 17.80 -33.95 4.56
CA THR A 103 18.95 -34.76 5.01
C THR A 103 19.34 -35.86 4.04
N SER A 104 18.39 -36.42 3.30
CA SER A 104 18.67 -37.45 2.28
C SER A 104 19.36 -36.88 1.04
N ASN A 105 19.39 -35.56 0.88
CA ASN A 105 19.93 -34.87 -0.30
C ASN A 105 20.97 -33.79 0.07
N SER A 106 21.55 -33.86 1.27
CA SER A 106 22.52 -32.87 1.74
C SER A 106 23.90 -33.04 1.09
N ALA A 107 24.58 -31.91 0.87
CA ALA A 107 25.98 -31.83 0.48
C ALA A 107 26.88 -32.16 1.68
N GLY A 108 27.03 -33.46 1.95
CA GLY A 108 27.77 -33.98 3.10
C GLY A 108 26.87 -34.28 4.30
N ALA A 109 27.46 -34.86 5.35
CA ALA A 109 26.71 -35.26 6.55
C ALA A 109 26.15 -34.01 7.26
N ASN A 110 24.82 -33.92 7.38
CA ASN A 110 24.10 -32.80 8.01
C ASN A 110 24.42 -31.42 7.39
N GLY A 111 24.78 -31.38 6.11
CA GLY A 111 25.11 -30.16 5.38
C GLY A 111 23.90 -29.47 4.73
N GLY A 112 24.17 -28.39 3.99
CA GLY A 112 23.18 -27.74 3.15
C GLY A 112 22.63 -28.67 2.08
N MET A 113 21.44 -28.40 1.57
CA MET A 113 20.76 -29.30 0.63
C MET A 113 21.15 -28.98 -0.82
N ASN A 114 21.38 -30.02 -1.64
CA ASN A 114 21.52 -29.82 -3.09
C ASN A 114 20.30 -29.08 -3.63
N TRP A 115 20.53 -28.02 -4.41
CA TRP A 115 19.49 -27.02 -4.67
C TRP A 115 18.29 -27.56 -5.43
N ARG A 116 18.40 -28.70 -6.14
CA ARG A 116 17.29 -29.32 -6.88
C ARG A 116 17.30 -30.84 -6.80
N ILE A 117 16.12 -31.40 -6.56
CA ILE A 117 15.81 -32.82 -6.74
C ILE A 117 14.68 -32.94 -7.77
N GLY A 118 14.66 -33.99 -8.59
CA GLY A 118 13.58 -34.22 -9.54
C GLY A 118 14.04 -34.01 -10.97
N CYS A 119 13.47 -33.04 -11.72
CA CYS A 119 13.56 -32.88 -13.18
C CYS A 119 15.01 -32.72 -13.75
N SER A 120 15.84 -33.76 -13.55
CA SER A 120 17.27 -34.02 -13.73
C SER A 120 18.29 -33.35 -12.80
N GLY A 121 17.83 -32.72 -11.71
CA GLY A 121 18.60 -32.44 -10.48
C GLY A 121 19.84 -31.54 -10.61
N GLY A 122 20.31 -31.00 -9.48
CA GLY A 122 21.45 -30.09 -9.45
C GLY A 122 22.40 -30.41 -8.31
N THR A 123 23.70 -30.17 -8.51
CA THR A 123 24.72 -30.28 -7.45
C THR A 123 25.05 -28.92 -6.87
N GLY A 124 25.44 -28.90 -5.61
CA GLY A 124 25.73 -27.65 -4.90
C GLY A 124 24.48 -27.09 -4.23
N THR A 125 24.68 -26.28 -3.21
CA THR A 125 23.60 -25.73 -2.36
C THR A 125 23.20 -24.33 -2.80
N ALA A 126 22.10 -23.84 -2.23
CA ALA A 126 21.65 -22.45 -2.31
C ALA A 126 21.57 -21.90 -0.89
N SER A 127 22.32 -20.83 -0.61
CA SER A 127 22.57 -20.37 0.76
C SER A 127 21.31 -19.90 1.48
N ASP A 128 20.38 -19.27 0.76
CA ASP A 128 19.09 -18.83 1.29
C ASP A 128 18.29 -20.00 1.89
N ALA A 129 18.21 -21.10 1.16
CA ALA A 129 17.55 -22.31 1.62
C ALA A 129 18.24 -22.89 2.87
N ASP A 130 19.57 -22.92 2.86
CA ASP A 130 20.35 -23.44 3.99
C ASP A 130 20.12 -22.59 5.25
N PHE A 131 20.07 -21.26 5.11
CA PHE A 131 19.76 -20.34 6.21
C PHE A 131 18.35 -20.56 6.78
N ASP A 132 17.35 -20.74 5.91
CA ASP A 132 15.96 -20.92 6.33
C ASP A 132 15.69 -22.31 6.93
N ALA A 133 16.37 -23.35 6.44
CA ALA A 133 16.31 -24.68 7.06
C ALA A 133 16.94 -24.69 8.46
N ALA A 134 18.09 -24.01 8.64
CA ALA A 134 18.71 -23.84 9.95
C ALA A 134 17.79 -23.09 10.92
N LEU A 135 17.16 -22.01 10.47
CA LEU A 135 16.14 -21.29 11.23
C LEU A 135 14.99 -22.23 11.64
N ALA A 136 14.41 -22.95 10.69
CA ALA A 136 13.27 -23.83 10.92
C ALA A 136 13.59 -24.96 11.91
N LEU A 137 14.81 -25.53 11.88
CA LEU A 137 15.28 -26.52 12.85
C LEU A 137 15.40 -25.96 14.27
N VAL A 138 15.91 -24.72 14.42
CA VAL A 138 15.98 -24.06 15.72
C VAL A 138 14.56 -23.83 16.27
N MET A 139 13.63 -23.35 15.44
CA MET A 139 12.23 -23.18 15.82
C MET A 139 11.58 -24.52 16.21
N ALA A 140 11.80 -25.58 15.43
CA ALA A 140 11.25 -26.92 15.67
C ALA A 140 11.68 -27.51 17.02
N SER A 141 12.91 -27.23 17.44
CA SER A 141 13.42 -27.69 18.74
C SER A 141 12.58 -27.16 19.91
N LYS A 142 12.01 -25.97 19.76
CA LYS A 142 11.16 -25.32 20.76
C LYS A 142 9.71 -25.69 20.58
N GLN A 143 9.25 -25.72 19.33
CA GLN A 143 7.88 -26.09 18.98
C GLN A 143 7.50 -27.47 19.52
N TRP A 144 8.39 -28.46 19.41
CA TRP A 144 8.09 -29.83 19.82
C TRP A 144 8.95 -30.33 20.99
N ASN A 145 9.68 -29.43 21.65
CA ASN A 145 10.57 -29.74 22.77
C ASN A 145 11.51 -30.93 22.48
N ASP A 146 12.09 -30.94 21.27
CA ASP A 146 12.97 -32.00 20.80
C ASP A 146 14.38 -31.45 20.53
N ALA A 147 15.32 -31.83 21.40
CA ALA A 147 16.70 -31.37 21.34
C ALA A 147 17.44 -31.84 20.09
N SER A 148 16.98 -32.90 19.39
CA SER A 148 17.64 -33.36 18.17
C SER A 148 17.58 -32.32 17.05
N TYR A 149 16.49 -31.56 16.95
CA TYR A 149 16.38 -30.46 15.98
C TYR A 149 17.35 -29.32 16.30
N LEU A 150 17.59 -29.01 17.59
CA LEU A 150 18.58 -28.00 17.96
C LEU A 150 20.00 -28.45 17.62
N SER A 151 20.33 -29.72 17.88
CA SER A 151 21.62 -30.30 17.49
C SER A 151 21.82 -30.25 15.98
N ALA A 152 20.80 -30.65 15.20
CA ALA A 152 20.83 -30.55 13.73
C ALA A 152 20.98 -29.11 13.24
N GLY A 153 20.23 -28.17 13.83
CA GLY A 153 20.33 -26.74 13.52
C GLY A 153 21.74 -26.20 13.76
N LYS A 154 22.36 -26.52 14.90
CA LYS A 154 23.75 -26.13 15.20
C LYS A 154 24.78 -26.71 14.23
N SER A 155 24.59 -27.97 13.83
CA SER A 155 25.44 -28.60 12.81
C SER A 155 25.31 -27.90 11.46
N LEU A 156 24.09 -27.60 11.02
CA LEU A 156 23.86 -26.90 9.77
C LEU A 156 24.40 -25.46 9.81
N ILE A 157 24.21 -24.73 10.91
CA ILE A 157 24.79 -23.38 11.11
C ILE A 157 26.32 -23.41 10.97
N SER A 158 26.97 -24.41 11.57
CA SER A 158 28.43 -24.57 11.47
C SER A 158 28.88 -24.93 10.05
N TRP A 159 28.09 -25.74 9.34
CA TRP A 159 28.33 -26.07 7.94
C TRP A 159 28.21 -24.83 7.05
N ILE A 160 27.16 -24.03 7.24
CA ILE A 160 26.92 -22.77 6.54
C ILE A 160 28.12 -21.83 6.69
N ALA A 161 28.59 -21.63 7.93
CA ALA A 161 29.73 -20.75 8.20
C ALA A 161 31.00 -21.14 7.43
N SER A 162 31.15 -22.42 7.09
CA SER A 162 32.32 -22.97 6.39
C SER A 162 32.15 -23.01 4.87
N ASN A 163 30.92 -22.98 4.36
CA ASN A 163 30.63 -23.29 2.95
C ASN A 163 29.95 -22.14 2.21
N ASP A 164 29.05 -21.40 2.87
CA ASP A 164 28.25 -20.34 2.26
C ASP A 164 28.77 -18.94 2.58
N ILE A 165 29.75 -18.84 3.49
CA ILE A 165 30.37 -17.57 3.87
C ILE A 165 31.82 -17.54 3.40
N ALA A 166 32.23 -16.49 2.69
CA ALA A 166 33.61 -16.26 2.28
C ALA A 166 34.06 -14.84 2.66
N SER A 167 35.03 -14.72 3.57
CA SER A 167 35.50 -13.42 4.07
C SER A 167 34.36 -12.53 4.58
N ASN A 168 33.44 -13.12 5.35
CA ASN A 168 32.18 -12.54 5.83
C ASN A 168 31.13 -12.21 4.77
N LYS A 169 31.42 -12.38 3.47
CA LYS A 169 30.45 -12.20 2.38
C LYS A 169 29.56 -13.43 2.24
N ILE A 170 28.29 -13.19 1.94
CA ILE A 170 27.29 -14.22 1.71
C ILE A 170 27.44 -14.69 0.26
N LYS A 171 27.86 -15.95 0.08
CA LYS A 171 27.89 -16.57 -1.23
C LYS A 171 26.47 -16.96 -1.66
N PRO A 172 26.22 -17.10 -2.96
CA PRO A 172 24.97 -17.67 -3.51
C PRO A 172 24.73 -19.12 -3.10
N GLY A 173 25.82 -19.87 -2.88
CA GLY A 173 25.79 -21.26 -2.44
C GLY A 173 27.20 -21.81 -2.28
N ASN A 174 27.33 -23.05 -1.82
CA ASN A 174 28.65 -23.60 -1.50
C ASN A 174 29.62 -23.69 -2.70
N GLN A 175 29.12 -23.80 -3.93
CA GLN A 175 29.93 -23.98 -5.15
C GLN A 175 29.99 -22.75 -6.06
N TRP A 176 29.32 -21.66 -5.72
CA TRP A 176 29.10 -20.51 -6.60
C TRP A 176 29.43 -19.22 -5.87
N ASN A 177 29.91 -18.20 -6.59
CA ASN A 177 30.19 -16.87 -6.05
C ASN A 177 30.20 -15.80 -7.15
N ASP A 178 29.26 -15.92 -8.09
CA ASP A 178 29.15 -15.10 -9.30
C ASP A 178 28.56 -13.70 -9.05
N GLY A 179 27.87 -13.49 -7.93
CA GLY A 179 27.41 -12.17 -7.51
C GLY A 179 26.86 -12.19 -6.08
N PHE A 180 26.49 -11.02 -5.59
CA PHE A 180 25.72 -10.87 -4.36
C PHE A 180 24.22 -10.89 -4.70
N ASN A 181 23.46 -11.76 -4.02
CA ASN A 181 22.00 -11.73 -4.06
C ASN A 181 21.48 -11.04 -2.77
N PRO A 182 20.92 -9.81 -2.87
CA PRO A 182 20.41 -9.06 -1.72
C PRO A 182 19.36 -9.83 -0.90
N SER A 183 18.57 -10.69 -1.54
CA SER A 183 17.51 -11.44 -0.87
C SER A 183 18.02 -12.51 0.09
N TYR A 184 19.30 -12.89 -0.02
CA TYR A 184 19.97 -13.88 0.83
C TYR A 184 20.53 -13.24 2.11
N ALA A 185 20.52 -11.92 2.22
CA ALA A 185 20.93 -11.18 3.41
C ALA A 185 19.88 -11.25 4.54
N THR A 186 19.75 -12.42 5.17
CA THR A 186 18.81 -12.67 6.27
C THR A 186 19.43 -12.38 7.64
N THR A 187 19.57 -11.08 7.96
CA THR A 187 20.27 -10.63 9.19
C THR A 187 19.61 -11.09 10.49
N ALA A 188 18.30 -11.31 10.50
CA ALA A 188 17.60 -11.95 11.62
C ALA A 188 18.11 -13.37 11.89
N ASN A 189 18.27 -14.18 10.84
CA ASN A 189 18.76 -15.55 10.97
C ASN A 189 20.21 -15.55 11.46
N PHE A 190 21.06 -14.66 10.94
CA PHE A 190 22.46 -14.57 11.38
C PHE A 190 22.59 -14.14 12.85
N GLN A 191 21.72 -13.24 13.31
CA GLN A 191 21.68 -12.89 14.74
C GLN A 191 21.23 -14.10 15.58
N LEU A 192 20.22 -14.84 15.13
CA LEU A 192 19.82 -16.09 15.79
C LEU A 192 20.97 -17.12 15.79
N PHE A 193 21.73 -17.24 14.71
CA PHE A 193 22.86 -18.16 14.61
C PHE A 193 23.96 -17.79 15.62
N GLN A 194 24.21 -16.49 15.83
CA GLN A 194 25.07 -16.00 16.90
C GLN A 194 24.56 -16.43 18.27
N ASP A 195 23.27 -16.26 18.54
CA ASP A 195 22.64 -16.58 19.84
C ASP A 195 22.65 -18.08 20.14
N VAL A 196 22.53 -18.92 19.10
CA VAL A 196 22.39 -20.38 19.22
C VAL A 196 23.73 -21.10 19.19
N ALA A 197 24.62 -20.72 18.28
CA ALA A 197 25.84 -21.46 17.95
C ALA A 197 27.13 -20.66 18.18
N GLY A 198 27.05 -19.35 18.41
CA GLY A 198 28.23 -18.48 18.46
C GLY A 198 28.89 -18.31 17.09
N GLY A 199 30.17 -17.91 17.06
CA GLY A 199 30.93 -17.65 15.83
C GLY A 199 31.00 -16.16 15.48
N SER A 200 31.32 -15.86 14.21
CA SER A 200 31.58 -14.49 13.72
C SER A 200 30.40 -13.90 12.93
N TRP A 201 29.15 -14.25 13.28
CA TRP A 201 27.97 -13.80 12.55
C TRP A 201 27.77 -12.29 12.62
N SER A 202 28.22 -11.62 13.68
CA SER A 202 28.22 -10.15 13.76
C SER A 202 29.02 -9.49 12.62
N SER A 203 30.12 -10.12 12.19
CA SER A 203 30.91 -9.66 11.04
C SER A 203 30.18 -9.94 9.72
N VAL A 204 29.49 -11.07 9.60
CA VAL A 204 28.63 -11.39 8.45
C VAL A 204 27.48 -10.39 8.32
N ILE A 205 26.79 -10.07 9.42
CA ILE A 205 25.72 -9.05 9.46
C ILE A 205 26.26 -7.68 9.02
N SER A 206 27.43 -7.29 9.55
CA SER A 206 28.05 -6.01 9.19
C SER A 206 28.44 -5.95 7.71
N GLN A 207 28.97 -7.04 7.16
CA GLN A 207 29.30 -7.14 5.75
C GLN A 207 28.04 -7.15 4.88
N ALA A 208 27.00 -7.88 5.26
CA ALA A 208 25.71 -7.92 4.56
C ALA A 208 25.10 -6.51 4.40
N TYR A 209 25.13 -5.68 5.45
CA TYR A 209 24.68 -4.29 5.32
C TYR A 209 25.59 -3.43 4.45
N THR A 210 26.90 -3.69 4.42
CA THR A 210 27.82 -3.00 3.49
C THR A 210 27.42 -3.31 2.05
N ASP A 211 27.22 -4.58 1.71
CA ASP A 211 26.88 -5.01 0.36
C ASP A 211 25.44 -4.59 -0.03
N LEU A 212 24.46 -4.73 0.86
CA LEU A 212 23.09 -4.25 0.65
C LEU A 212 23.06 -2.76 0.35
N ASN A 213 23.72 -1.93 1.17
CA ASN A 213 23.70 -0.48 0.97
C ASN A 213 24.44 -0.05 -0.29
N ALA A 214 25.47 -0.80 -0.73
CA ALA A 214 26.19 -0.50 -1.95
C ALA A 214 25.37 -0.83 -3.21
N CYS A 215 24.57 -1.89 -3.17
CA CYS A 215 23.69 -2.31 -4.27
C CYS A 215 22.33 -1.58 -4.30
N GLN A 216 21.99 -0.84 -3.23
CA GLN A 216 20.72 -0.16 -3.09
C GLN A 216 20.67 1.12 -3.92
N ASP A 217 19.63 1.25 -4.74
CA ASP A 217 19.37 2.44 -5.52
C ASP A 217 19.02 3.64 -4.62
N SER A 218 19.61 4.79 -4.94
CA SER A 218 19.46 5.99 -4.10
C SER A 218 18.13 6.71 -4.29
N LYS A 219 17.42 6.47 -5.39
CA LYS A 219 16.13 7.14 -5.71
C LYS A 219 14.95 6.32 -5.21
N THR A 220 14.98 5.02 -5.45
CA THR A 220 13.87 4.09 -5.19
C THR A 220 14.07 3.26 -3.92
N GLY A 221 15.32 3.15 -3.44
CA GLY A 221 15.65 2.24 -2.35
C GLY A 221 15.64 0.76 -2.75
N LEU A 222 15.34 0.43 -4.01
CA LEU A 222 15.30 -0.93 -4.52
C LEU A 222 16.72 -1.53 -4.63
N VAL A 223 16.79 -2.85 -4.59
CA VAL A 223 18.00 -3.63 -4.85
C VAL A 223 17.75 -4.58 -6.02
N PRO A 224 18.76 -4.93 -6.84
CA PRO A 224 18.55 -5.88 -7.91
C PRO A 224 18.46 -7.32 -7.37
N ASP A 225 17.98 -8.26 -8.18
CA ASP A 225 18.08 -9.69 -7.88
C ASP A 225 19.53 -10.10 -7.63
N TRP A 226 20.43 -9.59 -8.48
CA TRP A 226 21.85 -9.87 -8.42
C TRP A 226 22.68 -8.62 -8.64
N CYS A 227 23.75 -8.50 -7.87
CA CYS A 227 24.64 -7.36 -7.84
C CYS A 227 26.09 -7.82 -7.96
N ASP A 228 26.87 -7.17 -8.82
CA ASP A 228 28.28 -7.48 -9.01
C ASP A 228 29.10 -7.13 -7.76
N TRP A 229 30.03 -8.01 -7.37
CA TRP A 229 30.82 -7.86 -6.16
C TRP A 229 31.75 -6.64 -6.14
N ASN A 230 32.13 -6.10 -7.29
CA ASN A 230 33.11 -5.02 -7.39
C ASN A 230 32.46 -3.67 -7.69
N SER A 231 31.60 -3.63 -8.71
CA SER A 231 30.93 -2.42 -9.16
C SER A 231 29.66 -2.11 -8.36
N HIS A 232 29.13 -3.10 -7.64
CA HIS A 232 27.83 -3.05 -6.98
C HIS A 232 26.70 -2.62 -7.92
N LYS A 233 26.82 -3.01 -9.20
CA LYS A 233 25.80 -2.76 -10.22
C LYS A 233 24.95 -4.01 -10.46
N PRO A 234 23.68 -3.82 -10.85
CA PRO A 234 22.83 -4.93 -11.26
C PRO A 234 23.46 -5.77 -12.39
N ILE A 235 23.41 -7.09 -12.26
CA ILE A 235 23.94 -8.06 -13.24
C ILE A 235 22.99 -9.24 -13.44
N LEU A 236 23.20 -10.00 -14.53
CA LEU A 236 22.71 -11.37 -14.64
C LEU A 236 23.80 -12.33 -14.15
N THR A 237 23.37 -13.40 -13.49
CA THR A 237 24.25 -14.48 -13.02
C THR A 237 23.78 -15.80 -13.60
N SER A 238 24.57 -16.86 -13.39
CA SER A 238 24.18 -18.21 -13.81
C SER A 238 22.98 -18.75 -13.02
N ALA A 239 22.70 -18.16 -11.86
CA ALA A 239 21.61 -18.50 -10.96
C ALA A 239 20.38 -17.57 -11.09
N ALA A 240 20.42 -16.57 -12.00
CA ALA A 240 19.31 -15.64 -12.16
C ALA A 240 18.05 -16.36 -12.68
N VAL A 241 16.94 -16.16 -11.96
CA VAL A 241 15.62 -16.74 -12.33
C VAL A 241 14.88 -15.86 -13.35
N SER A 242 15.25 -14.59 -13.46
CA SER A 242 14.78 -13.65 -14.48
C SER A 242 15.85 -13.49 -15.58
N ASN A 243 15.42 -13.36 -16.83
CA ASN A 243 16.31 -13.00 -17.95
C ASN A 243 16.64 -11.50 -18.00
N ASP A 244 15.97 -10.70 -17.17
CA ASP A 244 16.11 -9.26 -17.12
C ASP A 244 16.83 -8.81 -15.84
N ILE A 245 17.60 -7.73 -15.97
CA ILE A 245 18.30 -7.10 -14.85
C ILE A 245 17.34 -6.13 -14.16
N GLY A 246 17.16 -6.26 -12.85
CA GLY A 246 16.25 -5.39 -12.10
C GLY A 246 15.86 -5.96 -10.74
N PHE A 247 14.79 -5.40 -10.17
CA PHE A 247 14.11 -5.91 -8.99
C PHE A 247 13.02 -6.87 -9.45
N TYR A 248 13.25 -8.18 -9.32
CA TYR A 248 12.28 -9.22 -9.66
C TYR A 248 12.11 -10.20 -8.49
N ASP A 249 11.90 -11.47 -8.80
CA ASP A 249 11.41 -12.50 -7.89
C ASP A 249 12.38 -12.77 -6.72
N ASP A 250 13.69 -12.67 -6.94
CA ASP A 250 14.68 -12.75 -5.86
C ASP A 250 14.58 -11.54 -4.93
N ALA A 251 14.81 -10.34 -5.48
CA ALA A 251 14.93 -9.09 -4.73
C ALA A 251 13.68 -8.76 -3.92
N ALA A 252 12.50 -9.19 -4.40
CA ALA A 252 11.20 -9.03 -3.74
C ALA A 252 11.19 -9.47 -2.27
N ARG A 253 12.02 -10.46 -1.90
CA ARG A 253 12.11 -10.97 -0.53
C ARG A 253 12.93 -10.10 0.42
N THR A 254 13.80 -9.23 -0.10
CA THR A 254 14.76 -8.45 0.70
C THR A 254 14.09 -7.60 1.79
N PRO A 255 13.02 -6.83 1.50
CA PRO A 255 12.42 -5.97 2.52
C PRO A 255 11.69 -6.77 3.62
N TRP A 256 11.17 -7.96 3.30
CA TRP A 256 10.68 -8.92 4.30
C TRP A 256 11.80 -9.38 5.24
N ARG A 257 12.98 -9.77 4.72
CA ARG A 257 14.12 -10.18 5.56
C ARG A 257 14.52 -9.07 6.54
N MET A 258 14.50 -7.82 6.06
CA MET A 258 14.80 -6.64 6.88
C MET A 258 13.70 -6.34 7.91
N ALA A 259 12.42 -6.51 7.53
CA ALA A 259 11.31 -6.36 8.46
C ALA A 259 11.41 -7.36 9.62
N MET A 260 11.72 -8.62 9.32
CA MET A 260 11.93 -9.66 10.33
C MET A 260 13.09 -9.34 11.29
N ALA A 261 14.21 -8.82 10.78
CA ALA A 261 15.35 -8.40 11.60
C ALA A 261 14.99 -7.26 12.56
N TYR A 262 14.19 -6.30 12.10
CA TYR A 262 13.67 -5.25 12.96
C TYR A 262 12.69 -5.79 14.00
N TYR A 263 11.71 -6.60 13.59
CA TYR A 263 10.71 -7.17 14.49
C TYR A 263 11.34 -7.94 15.65
N TRP A 264 12.29 -8.83 15.39
CA TRP A 264 12.87 -9.70 16.41
C TRP A 264 13.95 -9.03 17.25
N TYR A 265 14.76 -8.16 16.66
CA TYR A 265 16.00 -7.68 17.27
C TYR A 265 16.13 -6.16 17.34
N GLY A 266 15.16 -5.40 16.80
CA GLY A 266 15.23 -3.94 16.77
C GLY A 266 16.37 -3.41 15.91
N ASP A 267 16.77 -4.16 14.88
CA ASP A 267 17.91 -3.82 14.04
C ASP A 267 17.65 -2.51 13.27
N THR A 268 18.28 -1.43 13.74
CA THR A 268 18.11 -0.09 13.17
C THR A 268 18.73 0.05 11.78
N LYS A 269 19.66 -0.83 11.37
CA LYS A 269 20.19 -0.86 10.00
C LYS A 269 19.16 -1.47 9.04
N ALA A 270 18.43 -2.50 9.47
CA ALA A 270 17.31 -3.06 8.71
C ALA A 270 16.20 -2.02 8.52
N GLN A 271 15.84 -1.32 9.60
CA GLN A 271 14.89 -0.21 9.55
C GLN A 271 15.37 0.90 8.58
N ALA A 272 16.64 1.28 8.62
CA ALA A 272 17.19 2.29 7.72
C ALA A 272 17.17 1.87 6.24
N PHE A 273 17.44 0.58 5.95
CA PHE A 273 17.29 0.01 4.61
C PHE A 273 15.84 0.12 4.12
N ASN A 274 14.88 -0.37 4.93
CA ASN A 274 13.46 -0.35 4.59
C ASN A 274 12.93 1.07 4.46
N LYS A 275 13.43 2.04 5.25
CA LYS A 275 13.02 3.44 5.15
C LYS A 275 13.29 4.04 3.77
N LYS A 276 14.39 3.68 3.12
CA LYS A 276 14.68 4.12 1.73
C LYS A 276 13.67 3.54 0.74
N VAL A 277 13.33 2.25 0.87
CA VAL A 277 12.27 1.61 0.06
C VAL A 277 10.93 2.32 0.28
N VAL A 278 10.51 2.50 1.54
CA VAL A 278 9.23 3.10 1.92
C VAL A 278 9.08 4.54 1.41
N SER A 279 10.18 5.31 1.39
CA SER A 279 10.19 6.71 0.94
C SER A 279 9.84 6.87 -0.54
N TRP A 280 10.07 5.82 -1.35
CA TRP A 280 9.64 5.74 -2.74
C TRP A 280 8.32 4.96 -2.88
N LEU A 281 8.20 3.82 -2.21
CA LEU A 281 7.09 2.88 -2.34
C LEU A 281 5.73 3.54 -2.11
N ILE A 282 5.57 4.27 -1.00
CA ILE A 282 4.30 4.87 -0.64
C ILE A 282 3.86 5.93 -1.66
N PRO A 283 4.66 6.96 -2.00
CA PRO A 283 4.24 7.96 -2.97
C PRO A 283 4.11 7.41 -4.40
N GLU A 284 4.88 6.40 -4.78
CA GLU A 284 4.84 5.79 -6.11
C GLU A 284 3.61 4.90 -6.29
N THR A 285 3.40 3.96 -5.37
CA THR A 285 2.40 2.89 -5.54
C THR A 285 1.08 3.17 -4.82
N ARG A 286 1.09 4.08 -3.83
CA ARG A 286 -0.04 4.48 -2.96
C ARG A 286 -0.59 3.37 -2.06
N THR A 287 -0.80 2.18 -2.60
CA THR A 287 -1.22 0.97 -1.87
C THR A 287 -0.46 -0.24 -2.39
N ALA A 288 -0.53 -1.35 -1.64
CA ALA A 288 0.09 -2.62 -2.04
C ALA A 288 -0.44 -3.15 -3.39
N SER A 289 -1.65 -2.76 -3.79
CA SER A 289 -2.25 -3.09 -5.09
C SER A 289 -1.62 -2.35 -6.26
N GLY A 290 -0.99 -1.19 -6.01
CA GLY A 290 -0.27 -0.41 -7.01
C GLY A 290 1.17 -0.91 -7.25
N VAL A 291 1.62 -1.91 -6.49
CA VAL A 291 2.94 -2.53 -6.69
C VAL A 291 2.93 -3.39 -7.94
N ASN A 292 3.86 -3.13 -8.85
CA ASN A 292 4.05 -3.95 -10.05
C ASN A 292 4.85 -5.22 -9.74
N SER A 293 4.65 -6.29 -10.50
CA SER A 293 5.39 -7.54 -10.31
C SER A 293 6.79 -7.54 -10.95
N GLY A 294 7.48 -6.41 -10.94
CA GLY A 294 8.84 -6.25 -11.46
C GLY A 294 9.22 -4.81 -11.79
N TYR A 295 10.49 -4.45 -11.57
CA TYR A 295 11.05 -3.16 -11.95
C TYR A 295 12.39 -3.37 -12.65
N LYS A 296 12.42 -3.12 -13.96
CA LYS A 296 13.61 -3.29 -14.80
C LYS A 296 14.66 -2.20 -14.53
N TYR A 297 15.93 -2.55 -14.61
CA TYR A 297 17.05 -1.61 -14.52
C TYR A 297 17.62 -1.31 -15.89
N GLU A 298 17.42 -0.10 -16.40
CA GLU A 298 17.83 0.33 -17.74
C GLU A 298 18.34 1.78 -17.71
N GLY A 299 19.47 2.03 -18.39
CA GLY A 299 20.03 3.38 -18.47
C GLY A 299 20.47 3.98 -17.13
N GLY A 300 20.75 3.14 -16.13
CA GLY A 300 21.17 3.57 -14.80
C GLY A 300 20.03 3.89 -13.83
N ALA A 301 18.78 3.55 -14.16
CA ALA A 301 17.61 3.79 -13.34
C ALA A 301 16.64 2.59 -13.36
N TYR A 302 15.83 2.47 -12.31
CA TYR A 302 14.72 1.53 -12.24
C TYR A 302 13.47 2.11 -12.91
N HIS A 303 12.77 1.28 -13.67
CA HIS A 303 11.51 1.60 -14.32
C HIS A 303 10.51 0.47 -14.09
N ILE A 304 9.22 0.79 -14.07
CA ILE A 304 8.18 -0.24 -14.05
C ILE A 304 8.35 -1.15 -15.27
N ASP A 305 8.35 -2.46 -15.06
CA ASP A 305 8.26 -3.43 -16.16
C ASP A 305 6.80 -3.55 -16.62
N ASN A 306 6.49 -2.88 -17.74
CA ASN A 306 5.16 -2.83 -18.33
C ASN A 306 4.87 -4.01 -19.28
N SER A 307 5.69 -5.07 -19.31
CA SER A 307 5.39 -6.26 -20.09
C SER A 307 4.14 -6.98 -19.58
N ASP A 308 3.40 -7.62 -20.50
CA ASP A 308 2.16 -8.33 -20.17
C ASP A 308 2.36 -9.42 -19.10
N ILE A 309 3.56 -10.00 -19.03
CA ILE A 309 3.92 -11.03 -18.05
C ILE A 309 4.29 -10.48 -16.67
N ARG A 310 4.45 -9.15 -16.51
CA ARG A 310 4.83 -8.49 -15.24
C ARG A 310 3.78 -7.50 -14.73
N ARG A 311 2.83 -7.10 -15.57
CA ARG A 311 1.76 -6.14 -15.24
C ARG A 311 0.61 -6.78 -14.44
N PHE A 312 0.91 -7.25 -13.23
CA PHE A 312 -0.10 -7.83 -12.32
C PHE A 312 0.29 -7.64 -10.85
N VAL A 313 -0.69 -7.83 -9.96
CA VAL A 313 -0.51 -7.80 -8.50
C VAL A 313 -0.24 -9.20 -7.99
N SER A 314 0.80 -9.37 -7.18
CA SER A 314 1.27 -10.67 -6.66
C SER A 314 1.75 -10.54 -5.23
N SER A 315 1.49 -11.56 -4.40
CA SER A 315 1.99 -11.62 -3.03
C SER A 315 3.50 -11.51 -2.93
N THR A 316 4.25 -12.04 -3.91
CA THR A 316 5.72 -11.91 -3.99
C THR A 316 6.15 -10.45 -3.87
N PHE A 317 5.54 -9.57 -4.65
CA PHE A 317 5.95 -8.17 -4.77
C PHE A 317 5.20 -7.27 -3.80
N SER A 318 3.86 -7.30 -3.82
CA SER A 318 3.02 -6.49 -2.94
C SER A 318 3.24 -6.81 -1.47
N GLY A 319 3.43 -8.09 -1.13
CA GLY A 319 3.78 -8.52 0.21
C GLY A 319 5.24 -8.21 0.56
N GLY A 320 6.17 -8.65 -0.30
CA GLY A 320 7.60 -8.52 -0.07
C GLY A 320 8.07 -7.07 0.10
N LEU A 321 7.74 -6.20 -0.86
CA LEU A 321 8.00 -4.75 -0.77
C LEU A 321 7.17 -4.10 0.34
N GLY A 322 5.89 -4.45 0.42
CA GLY A 322 4.95 -3.87 1.38
C GLY A 322 5.37 -4.06 2.83
N LEU A 323 5.97 -5.20 3.17
CA LEU A 323 6.48 -5.48 4.51
C LEU A 323 7.56 -4.50 4.98
N ALA A 324 8.22 -3.76 4.08
CA ALA A 324 9.14 -2.69 4.47
C ALA A 324 8.49 -1.67 5.43
N THR A 325 7.20 -1.37 5.18
CA THR A 325 6.41 -0.39 5.96
C THR A 325 6.23 -0.79 7.41
N SER A 326 6.23 -2.09 7.71
CA SER A 326 6.03 -2.59 9.07
C SER A 326 7.13 -2.20 10.07
N SER A 327 8.31 -1.84 9.55
CA SER A 327 9.45 -1.40 10.35
C SER A 327 9.47 0.11 10.60
N ILE A 328 8.55 0.87 10.01
CA ILE A 328 8.54 2.35 10.06
C ILE A 328 7.42 2.83 10.99
N ASP A 329 7.78 3.64 11.98
CA ASP A 329 6.81 4.24 12.91
C ASP A 329 6.26 5.54 12.33
N SER A 330 5.29 5.40 11.41
CA SER A 330 4.47 6.49 10.91
C SER A 330 3.06 5.99 10.60
N LYS A 331 2.06 6.86 10.71
CA LYS A 331 0.68 6.48 10.39
C LYS A 331 0.50 6.11 8.92
N GLU A 332 1.27 6.75 8.04
CA GLU A 332 1.26 6.47 6.61
C GLU A 332 1.76 5.05 6.30
N ALA A 333 2.86 4.65 6.95
CA ALA A 333 3.39 3.29 6.82
C ALA A 333 2.45 2.25 7.44
N GLU A 334 1.83 2.55 8.59
CA GLU A 334 0.81 1.70 9.22
C GLU A 334 -0.42 1.52 8.32
N THR A 335 -0.88 2.61 7.69
CA THR A 335 -2.00 2.57 6.74
C THR A 335 -1.66 1.74 5.52
N TYR A 336 -0.46 1.93 4.95
CA TYR A 336 0.01 1.12 3.84
C TYR A 336 0.11 -0.37 4.22
N LEU A 337 0.61 -0.71 5.41
CA LEU A 337 0.68 -2.09 5.91
C LEU A 337 -0.71 -2.76 5.96
N GLY A 338 -1.76 -2.00 6.30
CA GLY A 338 -3.15 -2.48 6.20
C GLY A 338 -3.54 -2.90 4.77
N THR A 339 -3.09 -2.16 3.75
CA THR A 339 -3.30 -2.52 2.34
C THR A 339 -2.51 -3.76 1.93
N VAL A 340 -1.32 -3.97 2.50
CA VAL A 340 -0.52 -5.19 2.31
C VAL A 340 -1.29 -6.40 2.84
N TYR A 341 -1.82 -6.31 4.06
CA TYR A 341 -2.64 -7.38 4.63
C TYR A 341 -3.88 -7.69 3.78
N LYS A 342 -4.56 -6.66 3.26
CA LYS A 342 -5.70 -6.85 2.37
C LYS A 342 -5.33 -7.65 1.12
N VAL A 343 -4.26 -7.26 0.42
CA VAL A 343 -3.75 -8.01 -0.74
C VAL A 343 -3.42 -9.46 -0.36
N LEU A 344 -2.68 -9.67 0.73
CA LEU A 344 -2.26 -11.01 1.15
C LEU A 344 -3.46 -11.90 1.51
N LYS A 345 -4.45 -11.35 2.22
CA LYS A 345 -5.68 -12.05 2.61
C LYS A 345 -6.47 -12.55 1.39
N GLU A 346 -6.52 -11.76 0.32
CA GLU A 346 -7.29 -12.06 -0.90
C GLU A 346 -6.54 -12.98 -1.88
N LYS A 347 -5.20 -12.90 -1.92
CA LYS A 347 -4.35 -13.66 -2.84
C LYS A 347 -4.08 -15.08 -2.36
N LYS A 348 -5.02 -15.98 -2.63
CA LYS A 348 -4.96 -17.39 -2.24
C LYS A 348 -4.12 -18.23 -3.22
N SER A 349 -3.53 -19.31 -2.71
CA SER A 349 -2.96 -20.38 -3.53
C SER A 349 -4.01 -20.97 -4.48
N CYS A 350 -3.56 -21.46 -5.64
CA CYS A 350 -4.32 -22.42 -6.44
C CYS A 350 -4.75 -23.64 -5.60
N SER A 351 -5.81 -24.33 -6.04
CA SER A 351 -6.30 -25.56 -5.41
C SER A 351 -5.52 -26.82 -5.83
N THR A 352 -4.83 -26.77 -6.97
CA THR A 352 -3.92 -27.81 -7.48
C THR A 352 -2.72 -27.18 -8.15
N ALA A 353 -1.53 -27.81 -8.07
CA ALA A 353 -0.35 -27.33 -8.81
C ALA A 353 -0.52 -27.42 -10.34
N GLN A 354 -1.13 -28.50 -10.84
CA GLN A 354 -1.36 -28.69 -12.28
C GLN A 354 -2.38 -27.66 -12.80
N GLY A 355 -2.03 -26.94 -13.88
CA GLY A 355 -2.90 -25.94 -14.51
C GLY A 355 -3.03 -24.61 -13.76
N CYS A 356 -2.29 -24.44 -12.65
CA CYS A 356 -2.31 -23.24 -11.84
C CYS A 356 -1.82 -22.01 -12.62
N GLY A 357 -2.63 -20.95 -12.64
CA GLY A 357 -2.29 -19.69 -13.31
C GLY A 357 -2.28 -19.76 -14.85
N GLU A 358 -2.82 -20.84 -15.44
CA GLU A 358 -3.01 -20.99 -16.90
C GLU A 358 -4.50 -20.84 -17.28
N GLY A 359 -5.29 -20.14 -16.45
CA GLY A 359 -6.73 -19.92 -16.64
C GLY A 359 -7.62 -21.12 -16.33
N SER A 360 -7.06 -22.32 -16.11
CA SER A 360 -7.81 -23.54 -15.73
C SER A 360 -8.00 -23.69 -14.21
N VAL A 361 -7.09 -23.14 -13.42
CA VAL A 361 -7.16 -23.09 -11.95
C VAL A 361 -6.73 -21.70 -11.48
N GLU A 362 -7.67 -20.97 -10.88
CA GLU A 362 -7.44 -19.64 -10.32
C GLU A 362 -6.61 -19.72 -9.03
N GLY A 363 -5.75 -18.72 -8.82
CA GLY A 363 -4.94 -18.56 -7.61
C GLY A 363 -3.46 -18.32 -7.92
N GLU A 364 -2.69 -18.13 -6.86
CA GLU A 364 -1.26 -17.93 -6.93
C GLU A 364 -0.49 -19.25 -7.10
N LYS A 365 0.53 -19.21 -7.96
CA LYS A 365 1.50 -20.31 -8.16
C LYS A 365 2.36 -20.52 -6.90
N TYR A 366 3.17 -21.58 -6.90
CA TYR A 366 4.00 -22.00 -5.75
C TYR A 366 4.69 -20.81 -5.08
N TYR A 367 5.45 -20.02 -5.83
CA TYR A 367 6.34 -19.02 -5.24
C TYR A 367 5.55 -17.89 -4.53
N PRO A 368 4.62 -17.18 -5.21
CA PRO A 368 3.79 -16.18 -4.52
C PRO A 368 2.91 -16.76 -3.42
N ALA A 369 2.33 -17.95 -3.60
CA ALA A 369 1.51 -18.59 -2.56
C ALA A 369 2.32 -18.98 -1.30
N THR A 370 3.55 -19.43 -1.48
CA THR A 370 4.46 -19.79 -0.39
C THR A 370 4.93 -18.55 0.37
N LEU A 371 5.33 -17.50 -0.35
CA LEU A 371 5.69 -16.22 0.24
C LEU A 371 4.49 -15.57 0.93
N ASN A 372 3.29 -15.67 0.37
CA ASN A 372 2.05 -15.21 1.01
C ASN A 372 1.88 -15.82 2.41
N MET A 373 2.02 -17.15 2.53
CA MET A 373 1.94 -17.83 3.83
C MET A 373 2.96 -17.28 4.83
N ILE A 374 4.21 -17.14 4.41
CA ILE A 374 5.28 -16.62 5.26
C ILE A 374 5.01 -15.16 5.68
N TYR A 375 4.55 -14.33 4.75
CA TYR A 375 4.24 -12.92 4.99
C TYR A 375 3.02 -12.76 5.91
N LEU A 376 1.98 -13.57 5.74
CA LEU A 376 0.83 -13.62 6.64
C LEU A 376 1.25 -14.04 8.04
N LEU A 377 2.04 -15.11 8.19
CA LEU A 377 2.55 -15.54 9.49
C LEU A 377 3.35 -14.41 10.16
N LEU A 378 4.25 -13.76 9.43
CA LEU A 378 5.05 -12.67 9.99
C LEU A 378 4.17 -11.47 10.36
N VAL A 379 3.42 -10.90 9.43
CA VAL A 379 2.72 -9.62 9.64
C VAL A 379 1.59 -9.71 10.67
N THR A 380 1.11 -10.92 10.99
CA THR A 380 0.01 -11.14 11.95
C THR A 380 0.48 -11.62 13.32
N GLY A 381 1.80 -11.63 13.59
CA GLY A 381 2.33 -12.05 14.89
C GLY A 381 2.39 -13.57 15.10
N ASN A 382 2.32 -14.36 14.01
CA ASN A 382 2.35 -15.82 14.03
C ASN A 382 3.71 -16.38 13.55
N MET A 383 4.77 -15.55 13.61
CA MET A 383 6.15 -15.96 13.35
C MET A 383 7.12 -15.46 14.45
N PRO A 384 6.85 -15.70 15.76
CA PRO A 384 7.73 -15.26 16.83
C PRO A 384 9.04 -16.05 16.88
N ASN A 385 10.09 -15.46 17.45
CA ASN A 385 11.33 -16.20 17.74
C ASN A 385 11.10 -17.22 18.87
N LEU A 386 10.79 -18.47 18.52
CA LEU A 386 10.50 -19.53 19.50
C LEU A 386 11.70 -19.88 20.38
N TYR A 387 12.93 -19.61 19.91
CA TYR A 387 14.14 -19.83 20.69
C TYR A 387 14.29 -18.84 21.84
N ASN A 388 13.89 -17.59 21.62
CA ASN A 388 13.90 -16.54 22.62
C ASN A 388 12.67 -15.64 22.46
N THR A 389 11.66 -15.86 23.29
CA THR A 389 10.41 -15.09 23.29
C THR A 389 10.48 -13.84 24.18
N THR A 390 11.66 -13.43 24.63
CA THR A 390 11.81 -12.23 25.47
C THR A 390 11.31 -10.99 24.72
N GLY A 391 10.42 -10.22 25.35
CA GLY A 391 9.83 -9.00 24.76
C GLY A 391 8.65 -9.27 23.83
N PHE A 392 8.39 -10.52 23.44
CA PHE A 392 7.19 -10.88 22.70
C PHE A 392 6.00 -10.92 23.68
N THR A 393 4.86 -10.35 23.30
CA THR A 393 3.69 -10.31 24.18
C THR A 393 2.45 -10.88 23.48
N PRO A 394 1.68 -11.78 24.12
CA PRO A 394 0.49 -12.34 23.52
C PRO A 394 -0.59 -11.26 23.33
N PHE A 395 -1.36 -11.37 22.27
CA PHE A 395 -2.55 -10.55 22.04
C PHE A 395 -3.72 -11.40 21.53
N THR A 396 -4.92 -10.86 21.64
CA THR A 396 -6.11 -11.43 20.99
C THR A 396 -6.43 -10.57 19.79
N PRO A 397 -6.54 -11.14 18.57
CA PRO A 397 -6.94 -10.37 17.41
C PRO A 397 -8.27 -9.64 17.64
N ASP A 398 -8.31 -8.35 17.31
CA ASP A 398 -9.48 -7.49 17.46
C ASP A 398 -9.94 -6.95 16.10
N PRO A 399 -10.96 -7.58 15.47
CA PRO A 399 -11.49 -7.13 14.18
C PRO A 399 -11.98 -5.68 14.16
N SER A 400 -12.27 -5.05 15.31
CA SER A 400 -12.69 -3.65 15.37
C SER A 400 -11.57 -2.66 15.06
N LEU A 401 -10.31 -3.10 15.12
CA LEU A 401 -9.14 -2.32 14.73
C LEU A 401 -8.90 -2.34 13.21
N ALA A 402 -9.63 -3.17 12.46
CA ALA A 402 -9.52 -3.20 11.01
C ALA A 402 -9.97 -1.85 10.42
N PRO A 403 -9.18 -1.26 9.49
CA PRO A 403 -9.60 -0.07 8.78
C PRO A 403 -10.98 -0.25 8.15
N SER A 404 -11.86 0.71 8.38
CA SER A 404 -13.24 0.69 7.89
C SER A 404 -13.72 2.12 7.65
N ILE A 405 -14.78 2.26 6.86
CA ILE A 405 -15.42 3.56 6.64
C ILE A 405 -15.98 4.11 7.95
N SER A 406 -15.83 5.42 8.14
CA SER A 406 -16.21 6.10 9.38
C SER A 406 -17.12 7.30 9.13
N GLU A 407 -18.02 7.55 10.08
CA GLU A 407 -18.88 8.74 10.07
C GLU A 407 -18.07 10.04 10.28
N GLY A 408 -18.63 11.10 9.71
CA GLY A 408 -18.10 12.45 9.80
C GLY A 408 -18.19 13.04 11.21
N GLU A 409 -17.17 13.80 11.65
CA GLU A 409 -17.40 14.81 12.69
C GLU A 409 -18.24 15.96 12.11
N GLY A 410 -19.04 16.60 12.95
CA GLY A 410 -19.89 17.72 12.58
C GLY A 410 -21.31 17.32 12.16
N THR A 411 -22.15 18.33 11.94
CA THR A 411 -23.54 18.15 11.51
C THR A 411 -23.60 18.03 9.99
N HIS A 412 -24.10 16.89 9.50
CA HIS A 412 -24.33 16.66 8.08
C HIS A 412 -25.35 17.66 7.50
N LEU A 413 -25.07 18.21 6.32
CA LEU A 413 -25.90 19.22 5.66
C LEU A 413 -26.69 18.63 4.49
N GLU A 414 -27.88 19.15 4.22
CA GLU A 414 -28.76 18.62 3.18
C GLU A 414 -28.20 18.79 1.76
N PHE A 415 -28.52 17.81 0.90
CA PHE A 415 -28.14 17.87 -0.52
C PHE A 415 -28.88 19.00 -1.24
N GLY A 416 -28.15 19.78 -2.04
CA GLY A 416 -28.71 20.86 -2.85
C GLY A 416 -29.10 22.13 -2.08
N ASP A 417 -28.72 22.25 -0.80
CA ASP A 417 -28.88 23.49 -0.04
C ASP A 417 -27.95 24.59 -0.61
N THR A 418 -28.55 25.57 -1.27
CA THR A 418 -27.84 26.68 -1.92
C THR A 418 -27.42 27.78 -0.95
N THR A 419 -27.59 27.59 0.37
CA THR A 419 -27.16 28.53 1.42
C THR A 419 -25.84 28.13 2.08
N VAL A 420 -25.37 26.92 1.78
CA VAL A 420 -24.12 26.35 2.29
C VAL A 420 -23.16 26.09 1.14
N ALA A 421 -21.87 26.26 1.39
CA ALA A 421 -20.85 26.07 0.38
C ALA A 421 -19.46 25.88 1.01
N VAL A 422 -18.58 25.21 0.28
CA VAL A 422 -17.13 25.25 0.50
C VAL A 422 -16.55 26.19 -0.54
N SER A 423 -15.89 27.27 -0.11
CA SER A 423 -15.31 28.28 -1.01
C SER A 423 -16.30 28.86 -2.04
N GLY A 424 -17.58 29.00 -1.67
CA GLY A 424 -18.64 29.48 -2.57
C GLY A 424 -19.13 28.46 -3.60
N LEU A 425 -18.60 27.23 -3.58
CA LEU A 425 -19.09 26.10 -4.35
C LEU A 425 -20.15 25.34 -3.54
N TRP A 426 -21.37 25.28 -4.07
CA TRP A 426 -22.55 24.79 -3.35
C TRP A 426 -23.05 23.43 -3.85
N ASN A 427 -22.85 23.12 -5.14
CA ASN A 427 -23.42 21.91 -5.76
C ASN A 427 -22.50 20.70 -5.58
N TRP A 428 -22.38 20.25 -4.33
CA TRP A 428 -21.60 19.07 -3.96
C TRP A 428 -22.47 17.83 -3.88
N GLY A 429 -21.95 16.68 -4.31
CA GLY A 429 -22.62 15.39 -4.22
C GLY A 429 -21.66 14.23 -3.98
N ALA A 430 -22.09 13.27 -3.17
CA ALA A 430 -21.45 11.98 -2.98
C ALA A 430 -21.98 10.96 -4.01
N TYR A 431 -21.10 10.10 -4.52
CA TYR A 431 -21.47 9.05 -5.46
C TYR A 431 -20.65 7.78 -5.24
N HIS A 432 -21.29 6.64 -5.43
CA HIS A 432 -20.60 5.37 -5.61
C HIS A 432 -21.42 4.45 -6.52
N ASP A 433 -20.78 3.39 -7.01
CA ASP A 433 -21.41 2.39 -7.85
C ASP A 433 -22.43 1.53 -7.08
N LYS A 434 -23.47 1.05 -7.76
CA LYS A 434 -24.47 0.14 -7.17
C LYS A 434 -24.28 -1.30 -7.64
N LEU A 435 -23.02 -1.74 -7.80
CA LEU A 435 -22.70 -3.03 -8.43
C LEU A 435 -22.77 -4.20 -7.44
N GLY A 436 -22.78 -3.92 -6.13
CA GLY A 436 -22.83 -4.94 -5.08
C GLY A 436 -21.50 -5.66 -4.86
N ILE A 437 -20.39 -5.06 -5.28
CA ILE A 437 -19.03 -5.64 -5.24
C ILE A 437 -18.19 -5.15 -4.06
N GLY A 438 -18.84 -4.73 -2.98
CA GLY A 438 -18.18 -4.29 -1.75
C GLY A 438 -17.90 -2.80 -1.65
N THR A 439 -18.20 -2.01 -2.69
CA THR A 439 -18.11 -0.54 -2.61
C THR A 439 -19.11 0.02 -1.60
N LYS A 440 -18.62 0.85 -0.67
CA LYS A 440 -19.40 1.54 0.37
C LYS A 440 -18.79 2.92 0.62
N MET A 441 -19.60 3.87 1.05
CA MET A 441 -19.10 5.19 1.45
C MET A 441 -19.99 5.86 2.48
N VAL A 442 -19.41 6.83 3.19
CA VAL A 442 -20.09 7.76 4.06
C VAL A 442 -19.65 9.19 3.69
N PRO A 443 -20.58 10.11 3.39
CA PRO A 443 -22.02 9.89 3.26
C PRO A 443 -22.35 9.10 1.99
N ASP A 444 -23.53 8.45 1.98
CA ASP A 444 -23.92 7.51 0.91
C ASP A 444 -24.21 8.21 -0.45
N SER A 445 -24.27 7.44 -1.55
CA SER A 445 -24.51 7.99 -2.88
C SER A 445 -25.83 8.77 -2.96
N GLY A 446 -25.76 9.99 -3.50
CA GLY A 446 -26.88 10.91 -3.63
C GLY A 446 -27.04 11.86 -2.45
N ALA A 447 -26.29 11.68 -1.37
CA ALA A 447 -26.22 12.63 -0.26
C ALA A 447 -25.27 13.81 -0.56
N SER A 448 -25.38 14.86 0.25
CA SER A 448 -24.38 15.92 0.31
C SER A 448 -23.11 15.40 0.99
N PRO A 449 -21.90 15.73 0.53
CA PRO A 449 -20.69 15.50 1.30
C PRO A 449 -20.41 16.64 2.29
N LEU A 450 -21.31 17.61 2.45
CA LEU A 450 -21.06 18.80 3.27
C LEU A 450 -21.39 18.57 4.75
N TYR A 451 -20.46 18.98 5.62
CA TYR A 451 -20.62 18.92 7.08
C TYR A 451 -20.29 20.29 7.67
N ARG A 452 -21.06 20.69 8.69
CA ARG A 452 -20.77 21.85 9.53
C ARG A 452 -20.06 21.39 10.80
N LEU A 453 -18.82 21.83 11.00
CA LEU A 453 -18.04 21.54 12.20
C LEU A 453 -18.51 22.41 13.39
N ASP A 454 -18.06 22.07 14.59
CA ASP A 454 -18.44 22.75 15.84
C ASP A 454 -18.02 24.23 15.86
N ASP A 455 -16.95 24.59 15.15
CA ASP A 455 -16.49 25.98 14.98
C ASP A 455 -17.34 26.77 13.96
N GLY A 456 -18.33 26.13 13.36
CA GLY A 456 -19.24 26.69 12.36
C GLY A 456 -18.69 26.65 10.93
N SER A 457 -17.45 26.20 10.72
CA SER A 457 -16.88 26.02 9.38
C SER A 457 -17.60 24.90 8.63
N ILE A 458 -17.53 24.95 7.29
CA ILE A 458 -18.14 23.96 6.41
C ILE A 458 -17.03 23.27 5.63
N VAL A 459 -17.08 21.95 5.60
CA VAL A 459 -16.13 21.09 4.88
C VAL A 459 -16.88 20.13 3.97
N ALA A 460 -16.23 19.67 2.90
CA ALA A 460 -16.69 18.54 2.11
C ALA A 460 -15.91 17.30 2.51
N ARG A 461 -16.58 16.23 2.95
CA ARG A 461 -15.95 15.02 3.49
C ARG A 461 -16.55 13.77 2.87
N ALA A 462 -15.69 12.76 2.69
CA ALA A 462 -16.11 11.37 2.49
C ALA A 462 -15.09 10.38 3.08
N SER A 463 -15.61 9.27 3.59
CA SER A 463 -14.88 8.05 3.91
C SER A 463 -15.41 6.95 3.00
N MET A 464 -14.54 6.26 2.26
CA MET A 464 -14.91 5.43 1.12
C MET A 464 -14.12 4.12 1.14
N GLU A 465 -14.82 3.01 0.90
CA GLU A 465 -14.26 1.70 0.60
C GLU A 465 -14.66 1.33 -0.83
N ILE A 466 -13.70 1.14 -1.72
CA ILE A 466 -13.97 0.72 -3.09
C ILE A 466 -13.80 -0.80 -3.22
N GLY A 467 -14.72 -1.45 -3.93
CA GLY A 467 -14.61 -2.87 -4.27
C GLY A 467 -13.42 -3.14 -5.20
N PRO A 468 -13.02 -4.42 -5.38
CA PRO A 468 -11.98 -4.78 -6.34
C PRO A 468 -12.48 -4.63 -7.79
N GLU A 469 -11.57 -4.25 -8.69
CA GLU A 469 -11.82 -4.26 -10.13
C GLU A 469 -11.91 -5.70 -10.65
N PRO A 470 -12.77 -5.96 -11.67
CA PRO A 470 -12.85 -7.27 -12.29
C PRO A 470 -11.55 -7.58 -13.04
N GLU A 471 -11.18 -8.85 -13.09
CA GLU A 471 -10.12 -9.29 -13.99
C GLU A 471 -10.59 -9.12 -15.44
N TRP A 472 -9.77 -8.45 -16.26
CA TRP A 472 -10.09 -8.26 -17.65
C TRP A 472 -9.89 -9.58 -18.41
N THR A 473 -10.91 -10.00 -19.16
CA THR A 473 -10.76 -11.02 -20.20
C THR A 473 -11.50 -10.56 -21.44
N GLU A 474 -10.99 -10.93 -22.62
CA GLU A 474 -11.65 -10.60 -23.88
C GLU A 474 -13.10 -11.13 -23.92
N ALA A 475 -13.33 -12.33 -23.34
CA ALA A 475 -14.65 -12.92 -23.22
C ALA A 475 -15.58 -12.09 -22.31
N ALA A 476 -15.11 -11.68 -21.12
CA ALA A 476 -15.90 -10.85 -20.21
C ALA A 476 -16.17 -9.46 -20.80
N ALA A 477 -15.20 -8.87 -21.50
CA ALA A 477 -15.36 -7.60 -22.22
C ALA A 477 -16.44 -7.71 -23.30
N LYS A 478 -16.35 -8.72 -24.19
CA LYS A 478 -17.35 -8.96 -25.25
C LYS A 478 -18.74 -9.26 -24.69
N ALA A 479 -18.81 -9.91 -23.52
CA ALA A 479 -20.05 -10.21 -22.84
C ALA A 479 -20.62 -9.03 -22.02
N GLY A 480 -19.92 -7.91 -21.92
CA GLY A 480 -20.35 -6.75 -21.12
C GLY A 480 -20.41 -7.03 -19.61
N LEU A 481 -19.57 -7.96 -19.13
CA LEU A 481 -19.57 -8.42 -17.73
C LEU A 481 -18.60 -7.63 -16.83
N LEU A 482 -17.74 -6.80 -17.41
CA LEU A 482 -16.76 -6.00 -16.67
C LEU A 482 -17.47 -4.84 -15.95
N LYS A 483 -17.44 -4.89 -14.62
CA LYS A 483 -18.07 -3.93 -13.71
C LYS A 483 -17.01 -3.20 -12.90
N TYR A 484 -16.63 -2.00 -13.32
CA TYR A 484 -15.60 -1.22 -12.63
C TYR A 484 -16.21 -0.40 -11.49
N PRO A 485 -15.73 -0.57 -10.25
CA PRO A 485 -16.23 0.17 -9.11
C PRO A 485 -15.85 1.65 -9.18
N SER A 486 -16.63 2.48 -8.49
CA SER A 486 -16.33 3.90 -8.33
C SER A 486 -16.92 4.41 -7.02
N ALA A 487 -16.19 5.29 -6.32
CA ALA A 487 -16.66 5.98 -5.14
C ALA A 487 -15.94 7.33 -5.03
N GLY A 488 -16.67 8.39 -4.71
CA GLY A 488 -16.11 9.73 -4.66
C GLY A 488 -17.10 10.81 -4.25
N ILE A 489 -16.56 12.04 -4.17
CA ILE A 489 -17.35 13.26 -4.07
C ILE A 489 -17.04 14.15 -5.27
N ALA A 490 -18.04 14.88 -5.74
CA ALA A 490 -17.89 15.82 -6.84
C ALA A 490 -18.51 17.16 -6.49
N VAL A 491 -17.98 18.20 -7.10
CA VAL A 491 -18.55 19.54 -7.08
C VAL A 491 -18.73 20.04 -8.50
N SER A 492 -19.99 20.31 -8.87
CA SER A 492 -20.33 20.84 -10.18
C SER A 492 -20.51 22.36 -10.09
N PHE A 493 -20.17 23.09 -11.15
CA PHE A 493 -20.34 24.54 -11.17
C PHE A 493 -21.79 24.95 -11.45
N LYS A 494 -22.55 24.11 -12.17
CA LYS A 494 -23.96 24.34 -12.51
C LYS A 494 -24.86 23.33 -11.81
N LYS A 495 -26.11 23.74 -11.52
CA LYS A 495 -27.10 22.96 -10.75
C LYS A 495 -27.39 21.58 -11.31
N ASP A 496 -27.49 21.47 -12.63
CA ASP A 496 -27.84 20.22 -13.32
C ASP A 496 -26.61 19.44 -13.79
N ASP A 497 -25.40 19.81 -13.35
CA ASP A 497 -24.14 19.23 -13.78
C ASP A 497 -24.04 19.13 -15.31
N CYS A 498 -24.55 20.14 -16.03
CA CYS A 498 -24.47 20.17 -17.49
C CYS A 498 -25.17 19.00 -18.20
N LYS A 499 -26.08 18.30 -17.52
CA LYS A 499 -26.78 17.15 -18.10
C LYS A 499 -27.76 17.53 -19.20
N LYS A 500 -28.31 18.75 -19.17
CA LYS A 500 -29.30 19.21 -20.15
C LYS A 500 -28.69 20.01 -21.31
N ASP A 501 -27.58 20.70 -21.06
CA ASP A 501 -26.90 21.56 -22.02
C ASP A 501 -25.40 21.41 -21.83
N LYS A 502 -24.72 20.77 -22.79
CA LYS A 502 -23.27 20.54 -22.77
C LYS A 502 -22.45 21.79 -23.04
N SER A 503 -23.09 22.89 -23.49
CA SER A 503 -22.44 24.19 -23.68
C SER A 503 -22.27 25.01 -22.39
N CYS A 504 -22.86 24.54 -21.29
CA CYS A 504 -22.76 25.12 -19.94
C CYS A 504 -21.33 25.24 -19.36
N GLY A 505 -20.34 24.60 -19.99
CA GLY A 505 -18.99 24.45 -19.48
C GLY A 505 -18.34 25.81 -19.22
N VAL A 506 -17.59 25.91 -18.13
CA VAL A 506 -16.95 27.16 -17.73
C VAL A 506 -15.60 27.28 -18.43
N ASN A 507 -15.43 28.38 -19.17
CA ASN A 507 -14.18 28.68 -19.85
C ASN A 507 -13.17 29.35 -18.90
N PHE A 508 -12.22 28.57 -18.39
CA PHE A 508 -11.20 29.04 -17.46
C PHE A 508 -10.27 30.09 -18.09
N LYS A 509 -10.01 29.97 -19.40
CA LYS A 509 -9.19 30.94 -20.15
C LYS A 509 -9.85 32.31 -20.18
N THR A 510 -11.15 32.38 -20.46
CA THR A 510 -11.91 33.64 -20.45
C THR A 510 -12.01 34.24 -19.05
N LEU A 511 -12.05 33.42 -18.01
CA LEU A 511 -12.06 33.87 -16.61
C LEU A 511 -10.67 34.24 -16.07
N GLY A 512 -9.60 34.00 -16.84
CA GLY A 512 -8.22 34.27 -16.44
C GLY A 512 -7.70 33.32 -15.36
N ILE A 513 -8.33 32.16 -15.15
CA ILE A 513 -7.92 31.17 -14.14
C ILE A 513 -6.72 30.39 -14.68
N GLN A 514 -5.64 30.34 -13.90
CA GLN A 514 -4.42 29.59 -14.21
C GLN A 514 -4.10 28.52 -13.16
N TYR A 515 -4.58 28.65 -11.93
CA TYR A 515 -4.30 27.67 -10.88
C TYR A 515 -5.56 27.24 -10.14
N ILE A 516 -5.55 26.00 -9.65
CA ILE A 516 -6.50 25.51 -8.66
C ILE A 516 -5.73 25.24 -7.38
N ARG A 517 -6.16 25.80 -6.24
CA ARG A 517 -5.61 25.47 -4.94
C ARG A 517 -6.63 24.72 -4.11
N VAL A 518 -6.27 23.54 -3.62
CA VAL A 518 -7.12 22.70 -2.78
C VAL A 518 -6.48 22.60 -1.40
N THR A 519 -7.27 22.84 -0.35
CA THR A 519 -6.85 22.60 1.04
C THR A 519 -7.61 21.41 1.60
N ALA A 520 -6.90 20.31 1.88
CA ALA A 520 -7.53 19.06 2.30
C ALA A 520 -6.66 18.25 3.29
N LYS A 521 -7.34 17.38 4.03
CA LYS A 521 -6.80 16.18 4.69
C LYS A 521 -7.11 14.97 3.81
N THR A 522 -6.16 14.07 3.67
CA THR A 522 -6.24 12.94 2.74
C THR A 522 -5.56 11.71 3.31
N SER A 523 -6.21 10.56 3.16
CA SER A 523 -5.64 9.24 3.44
C SER A 523 -6.08 8.26 2.37
N GLY A 524 -5.18 7.37 1.96
CA GLY A 524 -5.43 6.38 0.90
C GLY A 524 -5.28 6.94 -0.51
N PRO A 525 -5.59 6.14 -1.55
CA PRO A 525 -5.30 6.48 -2.94
C PRO A 525 -6.39 7.39 -3.53
N ILE A 526 -6.45 8.63 -3.04
CA ILE A 526 -7.37 9.66 -3.52
C ILE A 526 -6.83 10.26 -4.82
N ARG A 527 -7.67 10.28 -5.86
CA ARG A 527 -7.41 10.97 -7.13
C ARG A 527 -8.34 12.16 -7.28
N MET A 528 -7.79 13.34 -7.56
CA MET A 528 -8.56 14.51 -7.99
C MET A 528 -8.63 14.53 -9.52
N ALA A 529 -9.80 14.77 -10.11
CA ALA A 529 -9.96 14.87 -11.56
C ALA A 529 -10.78 16.09 -12.00
N ILE A 530 -10.52 16.54 -13.22
CA ILE A 530 -11.13 17.75 -13.80
C ILE A 530 -12.32 17.35 -14.68
N LEU A 531 -13.53 17.58 -14.17
CA LEU A 531 -14.75 17.25 -14.90
C LEU A 531 -14.95 18.23 -16.06
N ASN A 532 -15.26 17.69 -17.23
CA ASN A 532 -15.47 18.46 -18.46
C ASN A 532 -16.64 17.87 -19.26
N THR A 533 -17.22 18.67 -20.16
CA THR A 533 -18.38 18.20 -20.94
C THR A 533 -18.00 17.30 -22.11
N ILE A 534 -16.72 17.30 -22.56
CA ILE A 534 -16.25 16.44 -23.65
C ILE A 534 -16.32 14.96 -23.25
N THR A 535 -15.87 14.60 -22.04
CA THR A 535 -15.95 13.22 -21.55
C THR A 535 -17.40 12.73 -21.41
N ASP A 536 -18.34 13.62 -21.05
CA ASP A 536 -19.76 13.26 -21.04
C ASP A 536 -20.29 13.01 -22.45
N GLU A 537 -19.92 13.87 -23.42
CA GLU A 537 -20.33 13.69 -24.81
C GLU A 537 -19.75 12.42 -25.42
N ASN A 538 -18.51 12.09 -25.09
CA ASN A 538 -17.87 10.85 -25.50
C ASN A 538 -18.59 9.62 -24.94
N GLU A 539 -19.04 9.66 -23.68
CA GLU A 539 -19.86 8.60 -23.09
C GLU A 539 -21.17 8.42 -23.86
N GLU A 540 -21.89 9.51 -24.13
CA GLU A 540 -23.15 9.50 -24.89
C GLU A 540 -22.95 8.94 -26.31
N LYS A 541 -21.83 9.27 -26.94
CA LYS A 541 -21.43 8.78 -28.28
C LYS A 541 -20.78 7.39 -28.24
N LYS A 542 -20.56 6.82 -27.06
CA LYS A 542 -19.84 5.55 -26.84
C LYS A 542 -18.46 5.53 -27.49
N VAL A 543 -17.73 6.63 -27.39
CA VAL A 543 -16.33 6.71 -27.85
C VAL A 543 -15.49 5.80 -26.97
N GLU A 544 -14.75 4.90 -27.62
CA GLU A 544 -13.95 3.89 -26.93
C GLU A 544 -12.91 4.54 -26.00
N ASN A 545 -12.92 4.11 -24.73
CA ASN A 545 -11.98 4.50 -23.69
C ASN A 545 -11.78 6.01 -23.53
N ALA A 546 -12.84 6.82 -23.71
CA ALA A 546 -12.77 8.28 -23.57
C ALA A 546 -14.05 8.92 -22.98
N GLY A 547 -14.94 8.11 -22.40
CA GLY A 547 -16.19 8.54 -21.79
C GLY A 547 -16.04 9.02 -20.34
N ALA A 548 -17.13 8.96 -19.57
CA ALA A 548 -17.12 9.38 -18.17
C ALA A 548 -16.18 8.46 -17.36
N GLY A 549 -15.37 9.04 -16.48
CA GLY A 549 -14.29 8.32 -15.78
C GLY A 549 -12.93 8.44 -16.45
N SER A 550 -12.85 8.90 -17.71
CA SER A 550 -11.57 9.14 -18.41
C SER A 550 -11.00 10.54 -18.18
N GLU A 551 -11.54 11.30 -17.22
CA GLU A 551 -11.13 12.69 -17.00
C GLU A 551 -9.67 12.77 -16.56
N PRO A 552 -8.89 13.77 -17.03
CA PRO A 552 -7.53 13.94 -16.55
C PRO A 552 -7.54 14.32 -15.07
N GLY A 553 -6.56 13.78 -14.35
CA GLY A 553 -6.53 13.82 -12.90
C GLY A 553 -5.15 13.51 -12.35
N ILE A 554 -5.02 13.64 -11.04
CA ILE A 554 -3.77 13.48 -10.30
C ILE A 554 -4.04 12.86 -8.93
N TYR A 555 -3.16 11.96 -8.47
CA TYR A 555 -3.21 11.46 -7.10
C TYR A 555 -2.87 12.57 -6.11
N VAL A 556 -3.63 12.64 -5.02
CA VAL A 556 -3.43 13.60 -3.94
C VAL A 556 -2.56 12.93 -2.87
N ASP A 557 -1.45 13.57 -2.51
CA ASP A 557 -0.59 13.07 -1.44
C ASP A 557 -1.33 13.01 -0.11
N ASN A 558 -1.03 12.00 0.72
CA ASN A 558 -1.61 11.87 2.06
C ASN A 558 -1.22 13.03 2.97
N SER A 559 -2.12 13.43 3.85
CA SER A 559 -1.89 14.48 4.84
C SER A 559 -2.87 14.35 6.01
N GLU A 560 -2.33 14.19 7.22
CA GLU A 560 -3.11 14.21 8.47
C GLU A 560 -3.63 15.62 8.81
N GLU A 561 -2.92 16.64 8.32
CA GLU A 561 -3.25 18.04 8.49
C GLU A 561 -3.81 18.66 7.21
N PHE A 562 -4.55 19.76 7.35
CA PHE A 562 -5.02 20.51 6.19
C PHE A 562 -3.84 21.09 5.42
N LYS A 563 -3.55 20.52 4.25
CA LYS A 563 -2.46 20.94 3.37
C LYS A 563 -3.03 21.62 2.13
N ALA A 564 -2.52 22.82 1.85
CA ALA A 564 -2.86 23.55 0.64
C ALA A 564 -1.92 23.15 -0.52
N VAL A 565 -2.48 22.61 -1.59
CA VAL A 565 -1.74 22.21 -2.80
C VAL A 565 -2.26 23.04 -3.98
N THR A 566 -1.34 23.66 -4.73
CA THR A 566 -1.66 24.49 -5.90
C THR A 566 -1.26 23.76 -7.17
N TYR A 567 -2.23 23.51 -8.04
CA TYR A 567 -2.07 22.82 -9.32
C TYR A 567 -2.09 23.84 -10.47
N ASP A 568 -1.12 23.73 -11.38
CA ASP A 568 -1.00 24.54 -12.59
C ASP A 568 -1.91 23.99 -13.70
N MET A 569 -2.86 24.80 -14.14
CA MET A 569 -3.83 24.49 -15.20
C MET A 569 -3.32 24.86 -16.60
N THR A 570 -2.02 25.16 -16.75
CA THR A 570 -1.39 25.33 -18.07
C THR A 570 -1.54 24.02 -18.85
N PRO A 571 -2.12 24.05 -20.07
CA PRO A 571 -2.29 22.84 -20.88
C PRO A 571 -0.99 22.09 -21.08
N TYR A 572 -1.08 20.77 -20.94
CA TYR A 572 0.03 19.84 -21.14
C TYR A 572 -0.55 18.50 -21.59
N GLU A 573 -0.27 18.10 -22.83
CA GLU A 573 -0.82 16.89 -23.45
C GLU A 573 -2.35 16.79 -23.28
N TYR A 574 -2.83 15.70 -22.69
CA TYR A 574 -4.25 15.38 -22.45
C TYR A 574 -4.78 15.95 -21.13
N GLY A 575 -4.09 16.93 -20.56
CA GLY A 575 -4.49 17.58 -19.31
C GLY A 575 -3.63 18.81 -19.00
N PHE A 576 -3.01 18.85 -17.82
CA PHE A 576 -2.38 20.06 -17.30
C PHE A 576 -1.07 19.79 -16.58
N LYS A 577 -0.19 20.80 -16.50
CA LYS A 577 1.10 20.70 -15.80
C LYS A 577 0.99 20.22 -14.35
N GLY A 578 -0.12 20.51 -13.66
CA GLY A 578 -0.35 20.00 -12.31
C GLY A 578 0.73 20.49 -11.33
N LEU A 579 1.52 19.57 -10.78
CA LEU A 579 2.64 19.90 -9.90
C LEU A 579 4.00 19.93 -10.63
N GLY A 580 4.05 19.52 -11.90
CA GLY A 580 5.27 19.34 -12.68
C GLY A 580 6.07 18.09 -12.31
N ASP A 581 7.21 17.88 -13.00
CA ASP A 581 8.19 16.81 -12.73
C ASP A 581 7.59 15.39 -12.65
N GLY A 582 6.71 15.03 -13.60
CA GLY A 582 6.06 13.70 -13.64
C GLY A 582 4.81 13.61 -12.77
N LYS A 583 4.35 14.74 -12.20
CA LYS A 583 3.10 14.87 -11.43
C LYS A 583 2.13 15.81 -12.15
N GLU A 584 1.89 15.53 -13.43
CA GLU A 584 0.91 16.22 -14.25
C GLU A 584 -0.52 15.76 -13.92
N ILE A 585 -1.50 16.62 -14.18
CA ILE A 585 -2.92 16.21 -14.20
C ILE A 585 -3.14 15.58 -15.57
N ASN A 586 -3.21 14.26 -15.65
CA ASN A 586 -3.23 13.53 -16.92
C ASN A 586 -4.26 12.39 -16.93
N ILE A 587 -4.51 11.84 -18.12
CA ILE A 587 -5.39 10.69 -18.33
C ILE A 587 -4.80 9.42 -17.68
N LEU A 588 -5.67 8.48 -17.32
CA LEU A 588 -5.25 7.16 -16.84
C LEU A 588 -4.75 6.29 -17.99
N ASP A 589 -3.93 5.29 -17.69
CA ASP A 589 -3.29 4.42 -18.71
C ASP A 589 -4.25 3.68 -19.64
N TRP A 590 -5.49 3.42 -19.20
CA TRP A 590 -6.50 2.73 -20.00
C TRP A 590 -7.21 3.66 -21.00
N VAL A 591 -7.02 4.98 -20.88
CA VAL A 591 -7.68 5.99 -21.71
C VAL A 591 -7.00 6.05 -23.08
N SER A 592 -7.81 6.07 -24.15
CA SER A 592 -7.30 6.14 -25.52
C SER A 592 -6.75 7.54 -25.83
N LYS A 593 -5.44 7.63 -26.05
CA LYS A 593 -4.75 8.87 -26.49
C LYS A 593 -5.29 9.44 -27.81
N ASN A 594 -5.87 8.61 -28.67
CA ASN A 594 -6.46 9.06 -29.94
C ASN A 594 -7.83 9.73 -29.76
N ASN A 595 -8.50 9.48 -28.63
CA ASN A 595 -9.87 9.92 -28.36
C ASN A 595 -9.94 10.89 -27.17
N ALA A 596 -8.87 11.00 -26.38
CA ALA A 596 -8.80 11.87 -25.21
C ALA A 596 -8.70 13.35 -25.62
N PRO A 597 -9.47 14.25 -24.98
CA PRO A 597 -9.33 15.68 -25.24
C PRO A 597 -7.98 16.22 -24.77
N GLU A 598 -7.44 17.18 -25.50
CA GLU A 598 -6.25 17.92 -25.10
C GLU A 598 -6.58 18.94 -24.00
N GLY A 599 -5.59 19.26 -23.16
CA GLY A 599 -5.76 20.23 -22.07
C GLY A 599 -6.33 21.59 -22.51
N GLY A 600 -5.96 22.04 -23.73
CA GLY A 600 -6.45 23.28 -24.30
C GLY A 600 -7.96 23.27 -24.60
N GLU A 601 -8.49 22.13 -25.01
CA GLU A 601 -9.92 21.92 -25.27
C GLU A 601 -10.70 21.87 -23.95
N ILE A 602 -10.13 21.19 -22.95
CA ILE A 602 -10.74 21.03 -21.63
C ILE A 602 -10.92 22.40 -20.94
N LEU A 603 -9.95 23.32 -21.04
CA LEU A 603 -10.05 24.66 -20.44
C LEU A 603 -11.29 25.45 -20.85
N ALA A 604 -11.86 25.16 -22.02
CA ALA A 604 -13.02 25.86 -22.53
C ALA A 604 -14.35 25.35 -21.95
N CYS A 605 -14.36 24.16 -21.34
CA CYS A 605 -15.59 23.41 -21.06
C CYS A 605 -15.60 22.70 -19.69
N ILE A 606 -14.88 23.23 -18.69
CA ILE A 606 -14.80 22.62 -17.36
C ILE A 606 -16.16 22.75 -16.65
N LYS A 607 -16.70 21.64 -16.16
CA LYS A 607 -18.00 21.61 -15.47
C LYS A 607 -17.87 21.44 -13.94
N GLY A 608 -16.72 21.02 -13.44
CA GLY A 608 -16.52 20.79 -12.01
C GLY A 608 -15.22 20.08 -11.67
N LEU A 609 -15.13 19.59 -10.44
CA LEU A 609 -14.02 18.78 -9.93
C LEU A 609 -14.60 17.54 -9.23
N LYS A 610 -13.86 16.43 -9.26
CA LYS A 610 -14.16 15.25 -8.44
C LYS A 610 -12.94 14.76 -7.69
N TRP A 611 -13.20 14.08 -6.58
CA TRP A 611 -12.22 13.31 -5.82
C TRP A 611 -12.76 11.90 -5.64
N GLU A 612 -11.96 10.91 -5.99
CA GLU A 612 -12.36 9.50 -6.03
C GLU A 612 -11.28 8.62 -5.41
N VAL A 613 -11.68 7.51 -4.77
CA VAL A 613 -10.72 6.46 -4.39
C VAL A 613 -10.41 5.63 -5.63
N LYS A 614 -9.12 5.36 -5.88
CA LYS A 614 -8.68 4.48 -6.97
C LYS A 614 -7.73 3.40 -6.45
N ASP A 615 -8.23 2.17 -6.40
CA ASP A 615 -7.43 0.99 -6.04
C ASP A 615 -7.97 -0.24 -6.77
N ALA A 616 -7.13 -0.88 -7.59
CA ALA A 616 -7.52 -2.00 -8.43
C ALA A 616 -7.93 -3.26 -7.64
N LYS A 617 -7.42 -3.46 -6.42
CA LYS A 617 -7.85 -4.58 -5.54
C LYS A 617 -8.77 -4.12 -4.42
N GLY A 618 -9.32 -2.92 -4.58
CA GLY A 618 -10.19 -2.31 -3.60
C GLY A 618 -9.38 -1.71 -2.45
N GLY A 619 -9.78 -0.53 -2.00
CA GLY A 619 -9.02 0.25 -1.05
C GLY A 619 -9.91 1.15 -0.23
N LEU A 620 -9.33 1.68 0.85
CA LEU A 620 -9.97 2.70 1.68
C LEU A 620 -9.36 4.05 1.34
N GLY A 621 -10.21 5.07 1.27
CA GLY A 621 -9.77 6.44 1.13
C GLY A 621 -10.65 7.38 1.94
N GLU A 622 -10.02 8.33 2.59
CA GLU A 622 -10.68 9.38 3.35
C GLU A 622 -10.21 10.75 2.87
N LEU A 623 -11.16 11.68 2.79
CA LEU A 623 -10.93 13.02 2.29
C LEU A 623 -11.77 14.00 3.08
N THR A 624 -11.16 15.10 3.51
CA THR A 624 -11.85 16.27 4.04
C THR A 624 -11.28 17.52 3.40
N ILE A 625 -12.09 18.24 2.63
CA ILE A 625 -11.73 19.48 1.93
C ILE A 625 -12.30 20.67 2.69
N SER A 626 -11.44 21.62 3.06
CA SER A 626 -11.85 22.89 3.68
C SER A 626 -11.85 24.08 2.73
N ALA A 627 -11.13 23.99 1.61
CA ALA A 627 -11.14 25.04 0.59
C ALA A 627 -10.80 24.53 -0.82
N VAL A 628 -11.43 25.16 -1.82
CA VAL A 628 -11.11 25.05 -3.24
C VAL A 628 -11.07 26.46 -3.83
N GLU A 629 -9.90 26.94 -4.23
CA GLU A 629 -9.68 28.29 -4.73
C GLU A 629 -9.26 28.25 -6.20
N PHE A 630 -9.88 29.09 -7.03
CA PHE A 630 -9.47 29.30 -8.41
C PHE A 630 -8.66 30.59 -8.47
N LEU A 631 -7.45 30.54 -9.04
CA LEU A 631 -6.52 31.67 -9.00
C LEU A 631 -6.11 32.08 -10.40
N ASP A 632 -5.91 33.39 -10.60
CA ASP A 632 -5.33 33.92 -11.83
C ASP A 632 -3.81 33.76 -11.90
N ALA A 633 -3.20 34.27 -12.98
CA ALA A 633 -1.76 34.24 -13.19
C ALA A 633 -0.94 34.96 -12.11
N SER A 634 -1.54 35.94 -11.43
CA SER A 634 -0.95 36.66 -10.30
C SER A 634 -1.24 35.98 -8.96
N LYS A 635 -1.80 34.77 -8.99
CA LYS A 635 -2.23 33.98 -7.83
C LYS A 635 -3.29 34.68 -6.98
N GLN A 636 -4.10 35.55 -7.59
CA GLN A 636 -5.24 36.21 -6.96
C GLN A 636 -6.50 35.37 -7.15
N ALA A 637 -7.35 35.30 -6.12
CA ALA A 637 -8.56 34.51 -6.16
C ALA A 637 -9.59 35.08 -7.14
N VAL A 638 -10.13 34.20 -7.99
CA VAL A 638 -11.25 34.48 -8.87
C VAL A 638 -12.54 34.18 -8.12
N ASP A 639 -13.45 35.15 -8.10
CA ASP A 639 -14.74 35.02 -7.39
C ASP A 639 -15.52 33.80 -7.91
N PRO A 640 -15.90 32.82 -7.05
CA PRO A 640 -16.62 31.61 -7.44
C PRO A 640 -17.96 31.92 -8.12
N VAL A 641 -18.56 33.09 -7.90
CA VAL A 641 -19.77 33.53 -8.61
C VAL A 641 -19.55 33.56 -10.13
N LYS A 642 -18.33 33.87 -10.59
CA LYS A 642 -18.00 33.85 -12.03
C LYS A 642 -18.07 32.44 -12.63
N LEU A 643 -17.83 31.40 -11.82
CA LEU A 643 -17.94 30.01 -12.22
C LEU A 643 -19.38 29.52 -12.08
N THR A 644 -19.97 29.72 -10.90
CA THR A 644 -21.26 29.11 -10.54
C THR A 644 -22.46 29.89 -11.08
N GLY A 645 -22.30 31.19 -11.34
CA GLY A 645 -23.40 32.11 -11.66
C GLY A 645 -24.32 32.39 -10.47
N MET A 646 -23.98 31.92 -9.27
CA MET A 646 -24.80 32.04 -8.07
C MET A 646 -24.00 32.65 -6.92
N GLU A 647 -24.57 33.69 -6.33
CA GLU A 647 -24.11 34.23 -5.06
C GLU A 647 -24.79 33.47 -3.92
N ILE A 648 -23.98 32.83 -3.07
CA ILE A 648 -24.48 32.13 -1.88
C ILE A 648 -24.78 33.18 -0.80
N LYS A 649 -26.06 33.51 -0.64
CA LYS A 649 -26.56 34.40 0.42
C LYS A 649 -26.65 33.61 1.73
N GLY A 650 -25.53 33.40 2.39
CA GLY A 650 -25.49 32.66 3.67
C GLY A 650 -26.13 33.43 4.83
N PRO A 651 -26.62 32.72 5.88
CA PRO A 651 -27.07 33.33 7.13
C PRO A 651 -25.89 33.94 7.90
N THR A 652 -26.20 34.88 8.81
CA THR A 652 -25.24 35.54 9.70
C THR A 652 -24.46 34.50 10.53
N ILE A 653 -23.15 34.36 10.32
CA ILE A 653 -22.30 33.44 11.12
C ILE A 653 -22.43 33.81 12.61
N GLY A 654 -22.98 32.88 13.39
CA GLY A 654 -23.00 32.91 14.85
C GLY A 654 -21.58 32.81 15.42
N LEU A 655 -21.32 33.62 16.44
CA LEU A 655 -20.05 33.82 17.13
C LEU A 655 -19.55 32.57 17.85
N TYR A 656 -18.30 32.15 17.60
CA TYR A 656 -17.51 31.37 18.55
C TYR A 656 -16.12 31.99 18.79
N LYS A 657 -15.67 31.91 20.06
CA LYS A 657 -14.44 32.50 20.61
C LYS A 657 -13.20 31.71 20.16
N VAL A 658 -12.20 32.39 19.59
CA VAL A 658 -10.87 31.84 19.28
C VAL A 658 -10.05 31.71 20.57
N THR A 659 -9.50 30.52 20.84
CA THR A 659 -8.83 30.17 22.11
C THR A 659 -7.34 30.51 22.17
N PHE A 660 -6.72 30.99 21.08
CA PHE A 660 -5.35 31.52 21.09
C PHE A 660 -5.28 32.82 20.28
N ALA A 661 -4.64 33.85 20.86
CA ALA A 661 -4.42 35.11 20.17
C ALA A 661 -3.43 34.89 19.01
N PRO A 662 -3.79 35.21 17.75
CA PRO A 662 -2.89 35.08 16.61
C PRO A 662 -1.62 35.93 16.79
N SER A 663 -0.50 35.50 16.18
CA SER A 663 0.79 36.19 16.29
C SER A 663 0.80 37.54 15.56
N PHE A 664 -0.20 37.80 14.73
CA PHE A 664 -0.40 39.04 13.99
C PHE A 664 -1.68 39.77 14.45
N SER A 665 -1.66 41.09 14.34
CA SER A 665 -2.80 41.96 14.67
C SER A 665 -3.47 42.49 13.42
N VAL A 666 -4.77 42.76 13.50
CA VAL A 666 -5.53 43.40 12.43
C VAL A 666 -6.38 44.53 13.00
N ARG A 667 -6.27 45.71 12.40
CA ARG A 667 -7.04 46.91 12.78
C ARG A 667 -7.79 47.48 11.59
N ALA A 668 -9.03 47.91 11.81
CA ALA A 668 -9.76 48.69 10.81
C ALA A 668 -9.39 50.18 10.91
N ASP A 669 -9.14 50.80 9.77
CA ASP A 669 -8.94 52.24 9.59
C ASP A 669 -9.77 52.72 8.40
N GLY A 670 -11.00 53.19 8.69
CA GLY A 670 -12.04 53.35 7.69
C GLY A 670 -12.29 52.05 6.93
N MET A 671 -12.39 52.13 5.60
CA MET A 671 -12.60 50.98 4.71
C MET A 671 -11.34 50.14 4.46
N LYS A 672 -10.35 50.22 5.35
CA LYS A 672 -9.06 49.53 5.22
C LYS A 672 -8.77 48.65 6.43
N LEU A 673 -8.15 47.51 6.19
CA LEU A 673 -7.62 46.61 7.20
C LEU A 673 -6.11 46.73 7.22
N GLN A 674 -5.56 47.11 8.36
CA GLN A 674 -4.13 47.13 8.62
C GLN A 674 -3.74 45.83 9.33
N ILE A 675 -3.03 44.96 8.62
CA ILE A 675 -2.41 43.74 9.13
C ILE A 675 -1.02 44.11 9.62
N SER A 676 -0.65 43.74 10.84
CA SER A 676 0.66 44.07 11.43
C SER A 676 1.27 42.92 12.22
N GLY A 677 2.58 42.74 12.11
CA GLY A 677 3.32 41.68 12.81
C GLY A 677 3.16 40.29 12.18
N ALA A 678 2.71 40.20 10.94
CA ALA A 678 2.59 38.95 10.21
C ALA A 678 3.95 38.46 9.68
N LYS A 679 4.14 37.14 9.53
CA LYS A 679 5.38 36.59 8.96
C LYS A 679 5.44 36.82 7.44
N ALA A 680 6.45 37.54 6.96
CA ALA A 680 6.69 37.73 5.53
C ALA A 680 6.94 36.39 4.83
N GLY A 681 6.47 36.25 3.59
CA GLY A 681 6.44 35.00 2.82
C GLY A 681 5.17 34.16 3.01
N ASN A 682 4.37 34.43 4.06
CA ASN A 682 3.07 33.77 4.23
C ASN A 682 2.00 34.40 3.33
N VAL A 683 1.04 33.58 2.89
CA VAL A 683 -0.14 34.07 2.19
C VAL A 683 -1.13 34.65 3.20
N PHE A 684 -1.67 35.83 2.93
CA PHE A 684 -2.81 36.39 3.65
C PHE A 684 -4.08 36.28 2.81
N MET A 685 -5.21 36.18 3.49
CA MET A 685 -6.55 36.22 2.90
C MET A 685 -7.47 37.03 3.80
N VAL A 686 -8.35 37.83 3.23
CA VAL A 686 -9.44 38.50 3.93
C VAL A 686 -10.74 37.92 3.42
N TYR A 687 -11.55 37.34 4.29
CA TYR A 687 -12.88 36.84 4.00
C TYR A 687 -13.92 37.74 4.63
N ASN A 688 -15.06 37.93 4.00
CA ASN A 688 -16.23 38.41 4.71
C ASN A 688 -16.85 37.27 5.56
N MET A 689 -17.85 37.58 6.37
CA MET A 689 -18.57 36.57 7.17
C MET A 689 -19.45 35.62 6.33
N GLN A 690 -19.38 35.66 5.00
CA GLN A 690 -20.01 34.69 4.12
C GLN A 690 -18.99 33.72 3.50
N GLY A 691 -17.71 33.78 3.93
CA GLY A 691 -16.63 32.97 3.37
C GLY A 691 -16.14 33.44 1.99
N LYS A 692 -16.65 34.57 1.48
CA LYS A 692 -16.16 35.17 0.23
C LYS A 692 -14.80 35.82 0.49
N ALA A 693 -13.81 35.42 -0.29
CA ALA A 693 -12.51 36.11 -0.32
C ALA A 693 -12.68 37.52 -0.91
N ILE A 694 -12.22 38.51 -0.14
CA ILE A 694 -12.28 39.95 -0.43
C ILE A 694 -10.96 40.45 -0.97
N ALA A 695 -9.86 39.91 -0.43
CA ALA A 695 -8.51 40.20 -0.87
C ALA A 695 -7.59 39.06 -0.45
N GLY A 696 -6.50 38.88 -1.18
CA GLY A 696 -5.52 37.85 -0.87
C GLY A 696 -4.18 38.10 -1.55
N GLY A 697 -3.14 37.45 -1.08
CA GLY A 697 -1.83 37.55 -1.71
C GLY A 697 -0.71 37.10 -0.81
N MET A 698 0.52 37.19 -1.31
CA MET A 698 1.71 36.92 -0.51
C MET A 698 2.10 38.17 0.28
N LEU A 699 2.30 38.03 1.59
CA LEU A 699 2.85 39.11 2.42
C LEU A 699 4.33 39.29 2.07
N MET A 700 4.66 40.36 1.36
CA MET A 700 6.04 40.72 1.06
C MET A 700 6.77 41.30 2.29
N ASN A 701 6.02 41.92 3.21
CA ASN A 701 6.50 42.55 4.44
C ASN A 701 5.62 42.12 5.62
N SER A 702 6.05 42.41 6.84
CA SER A 702 5.30 42.05 8.05
C SER A 702 4.00 42.84 8.26
N ASN A 703 3.81 43.91 7.49
CA ASN A 703 2.66 44.80 7.58
C ASN A 703 2.03 44.97 6.19
N LEU A 704 0.70 45.02 6.13
CA LEU A 704 -0.05 45.20 4.90
C LEU A 704 -1.34 45.98 5.15
N THR A 705 -1.74 46.80 4.19
CA THR A 705 -3.06 47.44 4.20
C THR A 705 -3.92 46.87 3.07
N VAL A 706 -5.15 46.49 3.40
CA VAL A 706 -6.11 45.86 2.49
C VAL A 706 -7.39 46.68 2.47
N ASN A 707 -7.86 47.10 1.30
CA ASN A 707 -9.16 47.77 1.19
C ASN A 707 -10.29 46.73 1.24
N VAL A 708 -11.37 47.06 1.93
CA VAL A 708 -12.59 46.25 1.95
C VAL A 708 -13.75 47.00 1.31
N PRO A 709 -14.70 46.31 0.65
CA PRO A 709 -15.70 46.96 -0.20
C PRO A 709 -16.90 47.51 0.57
N SER A 710 -17.13 47.10 1.82
CA SER A 710 -18.27 47.52 2.64
C SER A 710 -17.95 47.54 4.13
N ALA A 711 -18.72 48.30 4.92
CA ALA A 711 -18.70 48.17 6.37
C ALA A 711 -19.18 46.76 6.77
N GLY A 712 -18.54 46.15 7.76
CA GLY A 712 -18.85 44.78 8.16
C GLY A 712 -17.72 44.07 8.89
N SER A 713 -17.97 42.81 9.26
CA SER A 713 -16.96 41.94 9.86
C SER A 713 -16.18 41.16 8.80
N TYR A 714 -14.88 41.03 9.02
CA TYR A 714 -13.97 40.29 8.15
C TYR A 714 -13.10 39.34 8.96
N ILE A 715 -12.79 38.18 8.38
CA ILE A 715 -11.79 37.23 8.88
C ILE A 715 -10.52 37.42 8.06
N VAL A 716 -9.42 37.77 8.69
CA VAL A 716 -8.10 37.80 8.06
C VAL A 716 -7.35 36.54 8.44
N ARG A 717 -6.96 35.74 7.47
CA ARG A 717 -6.09 34.58 7.63
C ARG A 717 -4.68 34.95 7.18
N VAL A 718 -3.66 34.54 7.92
CA VAL A 718 -2.25 34.58 7.51
C VAL A 718 -1.63 33.21 7.77
N GLY A 719 -1.24 32.50 6.71
CA GLY A 719 -0.80 31.10 6.84
C GLY A 719 -1.92 30.21 7.41
N SER A 720 -1.68 29.60 8.58
CA SER A 720 -2.68 28.81 9.33
C SER A 720 -3.43 29.61 10.40
N GLU A 721 -3.04 30.86 10.69
CA GLU A 721 -3.62 31.67 11.76
C GLU A 721 -4.74 32.60 11.26
N MET A 722 -5.71 32.93 12.11
CA MET A 722 -6.86 33.79 11.76
C MET A 722 -7.13 34.88 12.80
N ASN A 723 -7.57 36.06 12.35
CA ASN A 723 -7.91 37.20 13.18
C ASN A 723 -9.17 37.91 12.64
N ARG A 724 -10.15 38.23 13.49
CA ARG A 724 -11.40 38.94 13.09
C ARG A 724 -11.27 40.43 13.33
N VAL A 725 -11.73 41.22 12.37
CA VAL A 725 -11.74 42.68 12.45
C VAL A 725 -13.10 43.22 11.99
N ASN A 726 -13.59 44.26 12.67
CA ASN A 726 -14.82 44.95 12.31
C ASN A 726 -14.49 46.31 11.69
N VAL A 727 -15.01 46.54 10.50
CA VAL A 727 -14.92 47.79 9.76
C VAL A 727 -16.25 48.53 9.93
N LYS A 728 -16.17 49.76 10.45
CA LYS A 728 -17.33 50.61 10.70
C LYS A 728 -17.64 51.51 9.53
#